data_AF-A0A1G9U140-F1
#
_entry.id   AF-A0A1G9U140-F1
#
_cell.length_a   1.000
_cell.length_b   1.000
_cell.length_c   1.000
_cell.angle_alpha   90.00
_cell.angle_beta   90.00
_cell.angle_gamma   90.00
#
_symmetry.space_group_name_H-M   'P 1'
#
loop_
_entity.id
_entity.type
_entity.pdbx_description
1 polymer ?
#
loop_
_entity_poly.entity_id
_entity_poly.type
_entity_poly.pdbx_seq_one_letter_code
_entity_poly.pdbx_strand_id
1 'polypeptide(L)'
;MIGITKKHKSKRILSFILSMILVLSTALGAAGTVVLADEATTNEKDVTLNKTAKLVDGKENTWDVTLSLTGEEPDITETEVVFVIDVTKNAKEYIKSIKQAAKTAAESLLTNEYTVVDVVTYSDSKELEPTVKCENLNELNAAIDNIQFKNIKGKFMQAGVHEAKEILDQSAADNKAIVLFSDRKPTYGYEIASIKINLDKYYKNKKFIEKKHSYFSRGFSRFIEADQDYEITAMNYEKRVGKGDTSELEAYRPLDSNYNKTSSGVMYNKDIFIKNVLIKAMEYESSQITKSGYLLYSIGSTDSNNEAVKALGDNVTKEIKANDTSEITNTFVALAGSKKEITNATVTEVVSDNFNLVNASNLTDSNGNPVIYDEATNTLTWSVDTVSSKPATLTYRVEVKNDKLATLDKNTDYSISKTSSISYTNKNGATINDGFPEATVNVSKRSIKLNFNVVDENGNVITTKKASEYVSGDNSRSSEYSLLTYAKTYVVKADDFTSDNYVLKSIDYNGHNYTDTDKVSVVLTADNSEQEVTFNYYKKEMSKVTVNYYENSYSKDATPINTETIDLPVGSNVTLTAEQMSMHKPDGYVTPAAVDSSSSTVVTLEDYETVVNVVYTKDSFPYTIKYYKDDLLDDKDHYLGSDPKDAVEFETVIKAEDVDVTLYKPDGYEDGAVQSTDLKITSDADKNVINVLYSTKAKIGYEVRYYHDSVDDSNYIDKYVNEEAVFETTIDFDVDLHKGEGYKSGVIQSNSATTVTSDRDNNIVYVVYEKDSFPYTINYYKKSASDEEVELGTVTGSAVFESTIDVDVNAKKPTEGYKEGVIVEGNTTVKAGENVIKVVYDRDTFGYTVNYYKDSVSEDNKLDTDPASHEALYDTVIKSEDVDLTMFKPDGYEAGVIETGNFTITANEANNVINVVYKTKSDVDYTIEYYKQVYNEDTDTITEEMIGEPVKSTAKFETPIEYIQSDGATRFATTGETDKLTIDLGAYLEAGYKSEVLVTGPEGDKLGLEDNTIKIVYQLEKYTITTEYYFDDEIDDSMTTTTEQYFATTINELTPAAVEGYELATVEYPGSDTLSGDVTIKVNYKKLVVPEVAADEDTVVAPVADTVVAPIAEVAADEDSVSGEITGTSDSNANVIYSIALMLLAGCVAVVSFKKSSKEEN
;
A
#
# COMPACT_ATOMS: atom_id res chain seq x y z
N MET A 1 -2.75 65.16 40.73
CA MET A 1 -4.06 65.42 40.06
C MET A 1 -4.40 64.12 39.33
N ILE A 2 -5.50 63.40 39.60
CA ILE A 2 -6.93 63.77 39.48
C ILE A 2 -7.23 64.14 38.02
N GLY A 3 -8.03 63.39 37.23
CA GLY A 3 -8.74 62.11 37.46
C GLY A 3 -8.84 61.24 36.17
N ILE A 4 -9.19 59.94 36.25
CA ILE A 4 -10.56 59.40 36.03
C ILE A 4 -11.08 59.70 34.61
N THR A 5 -11.30 58.77 33.66
CA THR A 5 -11.30 57.28 33.60
C THR A 5 -10.95 56.87 32.13
N LYS A 6 -10.67 55.62 31.72
CA LYS A 6 -11.18 54.31 32.17
C LYS A 6 -10.16 53.17 31.87
N LYS A 7 -9.88 52.33 32.87
CA LYS A 7 -9.23 50.99 32.80
C LYS A 7 -10.22 50.02 33.47
N HIS A 8 -10.19 48.69 33.32
CA HIS A 8 -9.14 47.78 32.85
C HIS A 8 -9.72 46.41 32.38
N LYS A 9 -8.90 45.59 31.71
CA LYS A 9 -8.65 44.11 31.85
C LYS A 9 -9.75 43.15 32.40
N SER A 10 -9.80 41.85 32.04
CA SER A 10 -9.18 41.04 30.96
C SER A 10 -9.51 39.54 31.11
N LYS A 11 -9.31 38.74 30.03
CA LYS A 11 -9.17 37.25 30.00
C LYS A 11 -10.48 36.46 30.25
N ARG A 12 -10.90 35.57 29.31
CA ARG A 12 -10.56 34.12 29.12
C ARG A 12 -11.10 33.24 30.28
N ILE A 13 -11.71 32.05 30.09
CA ILE A 13 -11.84 31.15 28.92
C ILE A 13 -13.08 30.21 29.09
N LEU A 14 -13.53 29.53 28.02
CA LEU A 14 -14.50 28.39 27.92
C LEU A 14 -15.70 28.28 28.89
N SER A 15 -16.92 28.22 28.32
CA SER A 15 -17.83 27.05 28.38
C SER A 15 -19.19 27.38 27.73
N PHE A 16 -19.70 26.53 26.84
CA PHE A 16 -20.89 25.71 27.10
C PHE A 16 -21.23 24.84 25.87
N ILE A 17 -21.34 23.52 26.10
CA ILE A 17 -22.02 22.58 25.20
C ILE A 17 -23.51 22.56 25.58
N LEU A 18 -24.37 22.17 24.63
CA LEU A 18 -25.78 21.79 24.82
C LEU A 18 -26.83 22.93 24.84
N SER A 19 -27.27 23.32 23.64
CA SER A 19 -28.69 23.61 23.38
C SER A 19 -29.13 22.88 22.10
N MET A 20 -29.36 21.57 22.22
CA MET A 20 -29.87 20.69 21.17
C MET A 20 -31.41 20.59 21.24
N ILE A 21 -32.03 20.05 20.18
CA ILE A 21 -33.44 19.61 20.03
C ILE A 21 -34.35 20.59 19.25
N LEU A 22 -35.04 20.03 18.25
CA LEU A 22 -35.95 20.64 17.26
C LEU A 22 -35.26 21.60 16.26
N VAL A 23 -35.51 21.52 14.95
CA VAL A 23 -36.59 20.83 14.20
C VAL A 23 -36.03 19.74 13.27
N LEU A 24 -36.81 18.67 13.06
CA LEU A 24 -36.57 17.65 12.03
C LEU A 24 -37.79 17.55 11.10
N SER A 25 -37.58 17.13 9.85
CA SER A 25 -38.57 16.72 8.84
C SER A 25 -39.54 17.78 8.29
N THR A 26 -39.45 18.02 6.98
CA THR A 26 -40.42 17.45 6.02
C THR A 26 -39.66 16.97 4.79
N ALA A 27 -39.91 15.74 4.32
CA ALA A 27 -39.33 15.21 3.09
C ALA A 27 -40.31 15.32 1.92
N LEU A 28 -39.81 15.70 0.74
CA LEU A 28 -40.38 15.62 -0.61
C LEU A 28 -39.32 16.28 -1.54
N GLY A 29 -38.96 15.76 -2.71
CA GLY A 29 -39.36 14.51 -3.36
C GLY A 29 -39.48 14.69 -4.87
N ALA A 30 -38.60 14.02 -5.63
CA ALA A 30 -38.62 13.83 -7.09
C ALA A 30 -38.84 15.06 -8.00
N ALA A 31 -37.73 15.61 -8.53
CA ALA A 31 -37.63 16.02 -9.94
C ALA A 31 -36.15 16.19 -10.32
N GLY A 32 -35.70 15.56 -11.41
CA GLY A 32 -34.43 15.92 -12.04
C GLY A 32 -34.60 17.24 -12.78
N THR A 33 -34.02 18.32 -12.26
CA THR A 33 -33.95 19.61 -12.97
C THR A 33 -32.56 19.80 -13.55
N VAL A 34 -32.49 19.94 -14.88
CA VAL A 34 -31.27 20.20 -15.66
C VAL A 34 -30.38 21.23 -14.97
N VAL A 35 -29.14 20.84 -14.67
CA VAL A 35 -28.08 21.78 -14.32
C VAL A 35 -27.73 22.55 -15.58
N LEU A 36 -28.34 23.71 -15.77
CA LEU A 36 -27.83 24.73 -16.68
C LEU A 36 -26.58 25.32 -16.04
N ALA A 37 -25.48 25.36 -16.81
CA ALA A 37 -24.16 25.71 -16.29
C ALA A 37 -24.12 27.13 -15.67
N ASP A 38 -23.90 27.20 -14.36
CA ASP A 38 -23.55 28.40 -13.59
C ASP A 38 -22.58 28.06 -12.43
N GLU A 39 -21.78 27.00 -12.59
CA GLU A 39 -20.68 26.67 -11.67
C GLU A 39 -19.45 27.56 -11.95
N ALA A 40 -19.58 28.85 -11.60
CA ALA A 40 -18.51 29.84 -11.78
C ALA A 40 -18.56 30.98 -10.74
N THR A 41 -19.14 30.76 -9.54
CA THR A 41 -19.43 31.85 -8.57
C THR A 41 -19.07 31.57 -7.11
N THR A 42 -18.59 30.37 -6.75
CA THR A 42 -18.12 30.06 -5.39
C THR A 42 -16.67 30.50 -5.16
N ASN A 43 -16.51 31.67 -4.53
CA ASN A 43 -15.22 32.16 -4.02
C ASN A 43 -14.78 31.41 -2.74
N GLU A 44 -14.77 30.07 -2.82
CA GLU A 44 -14.34 29.17 -1.76
C GLU A 44 -12.81 29.11 -1.70
N LYS A 45 -12.28 28.94 -0.48
CA LYS A 45 -10.84 28.82 -0.20
C LYS A 45 -10.51 27.37 0.13
N ASP A 46 -10.00 26.66 -0.85
CA ASP A 46 -9.55 25.26 -0.80
C ASP A 46 -8.02 25.13 -0.64
N VAL A 47 -7.31 26.24 -0.41
CA VAL A 47 -5.86 26.26 -0.10
C VAL A 47 -5.60 26.77 1.32
N THR A 48 -4.87 25.97 2.10
CA THR A 48 -4.24 26.38 3.37
C THR A 48 -2.88 27.00 3.11
N LEU A 49 -2.62 28.16 3.74
CA LEU A 49 -1.38 28.93 3.60
C LEU A 49 -0.66 29.06 4.95
N ASN A 50 0.65 28.82 4.97
CA ASN A 50 1.49 29.01 6.15
C ASN A 50 2.81 29.71 5.77
N LYS A 51 3.32 30.54 6.68
CA LYS A 51 4.59 31.25 6.56
C LYS A 51 5.30 31.27 7.90
N THR A 52 6.55 30.83 7.92
CA THR A 52 7.38 30.78 9.15
C THR A 52 8.76 31.36 8.87
N ALA A 53 9.43 31.84 9.91
CA ALA A 53 10.81 32.28 9.85
C ALA A 53 11.59 31.68 11.02
N LYS A 54 12.66 30.93 10.75
CA LYS A 54 13.56 30.33 11.74
C LYS A 54 14.91 31.04 11.68
N LEU A 55 15.49 31.37 12.83
CA LEU A 55 16.87 31.86 12.91
C LEU A 55 17.81 30.80 12.33
N VAL A 56 18.80 31.23 11.55
CA VAL A 56 19.84 30.34 11.02
C VAL A 56 20.85 30.05 12.12
N ASP A 57 21.05 28.76 12.42
CA ASP A 57 21.98 28.33 13.46
C ASP A 57 23.41 28.79 13.11
N GLY A 58 24.09 29.44 14.06
CA GLY A 58 25.40 30.07 13.85
C GLY A 58 25.38 31.38 13.06
N LYS A 59 24.22 32.01 12.82
CA LYS A 59 24.15 33.33 12.15
C LYS A 59 23.11 34.27 12.77
N GLU A 60 23.59 35.22 13.58
CA GLU A 60 22.76 36.35 14.03
C GLU A 60 22.16 37.11 12.83
N ASN A 61 20.99 37.73 13.04
CA ASN A 61 20.30 38.59 12.08
C ASN A 61 20.05 37.96 10.70
N THR A 62 19.97 36.62 10.64
CA THR A 62 19.76 35.83 9.42
C THR A 62 18.68 34.78 9.66
N TRP A 63 17.69 34.67 8.77
CA TRP A 63 16.57 33.73 8.90
C TRP A 63 16.31 32.96 7.62
N ASP A 64 15.97 31.68 7.77
CA ASP A 64 15.32 30.88 6.74
C ASP A 64 13.81 31.08 6.85
N VAL A 65 13.18 31.49 5.76
CA VAL A 65 11.76 31.81 5.66
C VAL A 65 11.10 30.78 4.78
N THR A 66 10.19 30.00 5.35
CA THR A 66 9.46 28.95 4.63
C THR A 66 8.02 29.38 4.39
N LEU A 67 7.67 29.51 3.11
CA LEU A 67 6.29 29.56 2.62
C LEU A 67 5.82 28.12 2.37
N SER A 68 4.58 27.81 2.74
CA SER A 68 3.95 26.52 2.50
C SER A 68 2.51 26.71 2.04
N LEU A 69 2.15 26.05 0.94
CA LEU A 69 0.79 26.01 0.40
C LEU A 69 0.33 24.56 0.28
N THR A 70 -0.94 24.30 0.55
CA THR A 70 -1.50 22.94 0.62
C THR A 70 -2.97 23.00 0.23
N GLY A 71 -3.36 22.21 -0.77
CA GLY A 71 -4.72 22.12 -1.27
C GLY A 71 -5.59 21.12 -0.49
N GLU A 72 -6.85 21.01 -0.89
CA GLU A 72 -7.65 19.82 -0.66
C GLU A 72 -7.22 18.68 -1.63
N GLU A 73 -7.79 17.49 -1.44
CA GLU A 73 -7.74 16.45 -2.48
C GLU A 73 -8.60 16.86 -3.69
N PRO A 74 -8.29 16.41 -4.91
CA PRO A 74 -9.08 16.74 -6.10
C PRO A 74 -10.45 16.05 -6.05
N ASP A 75 -11.52 16.77 -6.42
CA ASP A 75 -12.83 16.15 -6.59
C ASP A 75 -12.84 15.41 -7.94
N ILE A 76 -12.85 14.07 -7.91
CA ILE A 76 -12.94 13.21 -9.08
C ILE A 76 -14.42 12.87 -9.34
N THR A 77 -14.78 12.68 -10.60
CA THR A 77 -16.09 12.13 -11.02
C THR A 77 -15.87 11.19 -12.19
N GLU A 78 -16.23 9.93 -12.02
CA GLU A 78 -16.07 8.89 -13.05
C GLU A 78 -17.34 8.75 -13.90
N THR A 79 -17.16 8.50 -15.20
CA THR A 79 -18.27 8.28 -16.15
C THR A 79 -18.07 6.98 -16.92
N GLU A 80 -19.08 6.12 -16.97
CA GLU A 80 -19.13 4.97 -17.87
C GLU A 80 -20.28 5.10 -18.88
N VAL A 81 -19.98 4.89 -20.17
CA VAL A 81 -20.95 5.05 -21.26
C VAL A 81 -20.96 3.82 -22.16
N VAL A 82 -22.13 3.24 -22.43
CA VAL A 82 -22.26 2.14 -23.39
C VAL A 82 -22.84 2.63 -24.71
N PHE A 83 -22.06 2.51 -25.79
CA PHE A 83 -22.49 2.77 -27.17
C PHE A 83 -23.20 1.54 -27.73
N VAL A 84 -24.51 1.65 -27.97
CA VAL A 84 -25.35 0.56 -28.51
C VAL A 84 -25.61 0.81 -30.00
N ILE A 85 -24.96 0.04 -30.88
CA ILE A 85 -24.93 0.33 -32.31
C ILE A 85 -25.75 -0.68 -33.13
N ASP A 86 -26.69 -0.17 -33.94
CA ASP A 86 -27.49 -0.95 -34.89
C ASP A 86 -26.62 -1.37 -36.10
N VAL A 87 -26.24 -2.66 -36.17
CA VAL A 87 -25.40 -3.17 -37.27
C VAL A 87 -26.22 -3.82 -38.39
N THR A 88 -27.52 -3.52 -38.49
CA THR A 88 -28.41 -4.10 -39.50
C THR A 88 -28.31 -3.39 -40.85
N LYS A 89 -28.93 -3.96 -41.89
CA LYS A 89 -28.75 -3.46 -43.26
C LYS A 89 -29.27 -2.03 -43.42
N ASN A 90 -28.36 -1.09 -43.70
CA ASN A 90 -28.71 0.29 -44.01
C ASN A 90 -27.99 0.82 -45.27
N ALA A 91 -28.32 2.05 -45.70
CA ALA A 91 -27.66 2.73 -46.81
C ALA A 91 -26.23 3.15 -46.43
N LYS A 92 -25.32 3.22 -47.42
CA LYS A 92 -23.91 3.56 -47.16
C LYS A 92 -23.73 4.92 -46.47
N GLU A 93 -24.50 5.93 -46.88
CA GLU A 93 -24.45 7.25 -46.24
C GLU A 93 -24.94 7.23 -44.79
N TYR A 94 -25.96 6.42 -44.46
CA TYR A 94 -26.39 6.24 -43.08
C TYR A 94 -25.30 5.60 -42.22
N ILE A 95 -24.68 4.52 -42.71
CA ILE A 95 -23.60 3.81 -42.01
C ILE A 95 -22.45 4.78 -41.72
N LYS A 96 -22.11 5.63 -42.70
CA LYS A 96 -21.12 6.69 -42.55
C LYS A 96 -21.54 7.74 -41.51
N SER A 97 -22.79 8.20 -41.53
CA SER A 97 -23.31 9.15 -40.53
C SER A 97 -23.28 8.59 -39.11
N ILE A 98 -23.71 7.33 -38.89
CA ILE A 98 -23.65 6.70 -37.57
C ILE A 98 -22.20 6.52 -37.09
N LYS A 99 -21.28 6.02 -37.93
CA LYS A 99 -19.86 5.93 -37.53
C LYS A 99 -19.27 7.30 -37.20
N GLN A 100 -19.58 8.35 -37.99
CA GLN A 100 -19.12 9.71 -37.68
C GLN A 100 -19.72 10.25 -36.38
N ALA A 101 -21.01 10.03 -36.13
CA ALA A 101 -21.68 10.48 -34.91
C ALA A 101 -21.11 9.78 -33.66
N ALA A 102 -20.85 8.48 -33.74
CA ALA A 102 -20.20 7.73 -32.67
C ALA A 102 -18.77 8.21 -32.42
N LYS A 103 -18.00 8.51 -33.48
CA LYS A 103 -16.66 9.10 -33.34
C LYS A 103 -16.67 10.49 -32.71
N THR A 104 -17.61 11.36 -33.08
CA THR A 104 -17.74 12.69 -32.45
C THR A 104 -18.25 12.62 -31.02
N ALA A 105 -19.05 11.62 -30.65
CA ALA A 105 -19.34 11.32 -29.25
C ALA A 105 -18.10 10.83 -28.50
N ALA A 106 -17.32 9.91 -29.09
CA ALA A 106 -16.05 9.41 -28.53
C ALA A 106 -15.03 10.55 -28.29
N GLU A 107 -14.82 11.42 -29.28
CA GLU A 107 -13.98 12.62 -29.23
C GLU A 107 -14.37 13.59 -28.10
N SER A 108 -15.63 13.50 -27.62
CA SER A 108 -16.21 14.39 -26.61
C SER A 108 -16.29 13.76 -25.22
N LEU A 109 -16.28 12.43 -25.13
CA LEU A 109 -16.23 11.66 -23.89
C LEU A 109 -14.79 11.40 -23.45
N LEU A 110 -13.99 10.79 -24.32
CA LEU A 110 -12.62 10.33 -24.04
C LEU A 110 -11.61 11.48 -24.16
N THR A 111 -11.86 12.54 -23.39
CA THR A 111 -11.00 13.73 -23.24
C THR A 111 -9.99 13.59 -22.09
N ASN A 112 -10.20 12.61 -21.21
CA ASN A 112 -9.43 12.32 -20.01
C ASN A 112 -9.62 10.83 -19.61
N GLU A 113 -8.88 10.38 -18.60
CA GLU A 113 -8.88 8.99 -18.11
C GLU A 113 -10.10 8.59 -17.25
N TYR A 114 -10.88 9.56 -16.75
CA TYR A 114 -12.04 9.31 -15.86
C TYR A 114 -13.32 8.95 -16.64
N THR A 115 -13.18 8.56 -17.91
CA THR A 115 -14.31 8.17 -18.77
C THR A 115 -14.01 6.85 -19.49
N VAL A 116 -14.84 5.83 -19.27
CA VAL A 116 -14.76 4.54 -19.98
C VAL A 116 -15.93 4.45 -20.97
N VAL A 117 -15.68 3.90 -22.17
CA VAL A 117 -16.73 3.74 -23.18
C VAL A 117 -16.72 2.34 -23.79
N ASP A 118 -17.77 1.57 -23.47
CA ASP A 118 -17.99 0.22 -23.99
C ASP A 118 -18.82 0.24 -25.28
N VAL A 119 -18.60 -0.71 -26.17
CA VAL A 119 -19.35 -0.84 -27.43
C VAL A 119 -20.09 -2.17 -27.50
N VAL A 120 -21.42 -2.08 -27.53
CA VAL A 120 -22.36 -3.18 -27.76
C VAL A 120 -22.93 -3.06 -29.18
N THR A 121 -23.04 -4.17 -29.91
CA THR A 121 -23.64 -4.18 -31.26
C THR A 121 -24.77 -5.20 -31.39
N TYR A 122 -25.89 -4.82 -32.02
CA TYR A 122 -27.04 -5.71 -32.16
C TYR A 122 -27.48 -5.90 -33.62
N SER A 123 -27.97 -7.12 -33.93
CA SER A 123 -28.72 -7.41 -35.17
C SER A 123 -30.12 -7.95 -34.86
N ASP A 124 -30.29 -9.26 -34.91
CA ASP A 124 -31.57 -9.99 -34.87
C ASP A 124 -31.54 -11.20 -33.93
N SER A 125 -30.38 -11.51 -33.37
CA SER A 125 -30.14 -12.54 -32.35
C SER A 125 -30.40 -12.01 -30.94
N LYS A 126 -30.57 -12.92 -29.96
CA LYS A 126 -30.45 -12.57 -28.53
C LYS A 126 -28.98 -12.55 -28.11
N GLU A 127 -28.20 -13.52 -28.63
CA GLU A 127 -26.73 -13.55 -28.50
C GLU A 127 -26.14 -12.40 -29.32
N LEU A 128 -25.44 -11.48 -28.66
CA LEU A 128 -24.78 -10.35 -29.28
C LEU A 128 -23.35 -10.71 -29.72
N GLU A 129 -22.68 -9.81 -30.45
CA GLU A 129 -21.23 -9.90 -30.60
C GLU A 129 -20.58 -9.48 -29.27
N PRO A 130 -19.41 -10.03 -28.87
CA PRO A 130 -18.74 -9.66 -27.62
C PRO A 130 -18.55 -8.15 -27.47
N THR A 131 -18.92 -7.64 -26.29
CA THR A 131 -18.76 -6.22 -25.93
C THR A 131 -17.29 -5.82 -26.01
N VAL A 132 -17.01 -4.70 -26.70
CA VAL A 132 -15.66 -4.16 -26.84
C VAL A 132 -15.51 -3.00 -25.86
N LYS A 133 -14.76 -3.22 -24.76
CA LYS A 133 -14.35 -2.15 -23.85
C LYS A 133 -13.29 -1.26 -24.51
N CYS A 134 -13.35 0.05 -24.30
CA CYS A 134 -12.36 1.01 -24.79
C CYS A 134 -12.09 2.09 -23.74
N GLU A 135 -10.83 2.22 -23.32
CA GLU A 135 -10.40 3.20 -22.31
C GLU A 135 -9.84 4.48 -22.95
N ASN A 136 -9.48 4.44 -24.24
CA ASN A 136 -8.99 5.61 -24.95
C ASN A 136 -9.57 5.79 -26.36
N LEU A 137 -9.45 7.03 -26.84
CA LEU A 137 -10.04 7.49 -28.10
C LEU A 137 -9.54 6.71 -29.33
N ASN A 138 -8.33 6.14 -29.31
CA ASN A 138 -7.79 5.38 -30.45
C ASN A 138 -8.43 4.00 -30.56
N GLU A 139 -8.57 3.29 -29.44
CA GLU A 139 -9.28 2.01 -29.36
C GLU A 139 -10.74 2.16 -29.79
N LEU A 140 -11.46 3.14 -29.24
CA LEU A 140 -12.86 3.34 -29.59
C LEU A 140 -13.04 3.72 -31.07
N ASN A 141 -12.15 4.56 -31.62
CA ASN A 141 -12.13 4.85 -33.05
C ASN A 141 -11.90 3.60 -33.90
N ALA A 142 -10.98 2.73 -33.50
CA ALA A 142 -10.67 1.48 -34.19
C ALA A 142 -11.82 0.47 -34.09
N ALA A 143 -12.43 0.32 -32.91
CA ALA A 143 -13.63 -0.49 -32.69
C ALA A 143 -14.76 -0.02 -33.62
N ILE A 144 -15.10 1.28 -33.59
CA ILE A 144 -16.13 1.87 -34.45
C ILE A 144 -15.83 1.64 -35.94
N ASP A 145 -14.58 1.80 -36.41
CA ASP A 145 -14.21 1.53 -37.80
C ASP A 145 -14.32 0.04 -38.17
N ASN A 146 -13.97 -0.86 -37.25
CA ASN A 146 -14.02 -2.31 -37.44
C ASN A 146 -15.44 -2.90 -37.44
N ILE A 147 -16.46 -2.21 -36.89
CA ILE A 147 -17.86 -2.67 -36.90
C ILE A 147 -18.32 -3.08 -38.32
N GLN A 148 -18.75 -4.34 -38.47
CA GLN A 148 -19.23 -4.93 -39.72
C GLN A 148 -20.76 -4.92 -39.80
N PHE A 149 -21.31 -4.22 -40.79
CA PHE A 149 -22.76 -4.11 -40.98
C PHE A 149 -23.32 -5.33 -41.71
N LYS A 150 -24.18 -6.09 -41.02
CA LYS A 150 -24.75 -7.36 -41.46
C LYS A 150 -25.88 -7.12 -42.48
N ASN A 151 -25.96 -7.97 -43.51
CA ASN A 151 -26.98 -7.90 -44.58
C ASN A 151 -28.38 -8.42 -44.13
N ILE A 152 -28.79 -8.05 -42.91
CA ILE A 152 -29.90 -8.60 -42.14
C ILE A 152 -31.03 -7.56 -42.03
N LYS A 153 -32.29 -8.03 -41.94
CA LYS A 153 -33.48 -7.17 -41.78
C LYS A 153 -34.01 -7.09 -40.34
N GLY A 154 -33.86 -8.16 -39.55
CA GLY A 154 -34.31 -8.20 -38.16
C GLY A 154 -33.56 -7.19 -37.31
N LYS A 155 -34.25 -6.59 -36.33
CA LYS A 155 -33.70 -5.63 -35.35
C LYS A 155 -34.16 -5.99 -33.95
N PHE A 156 -33.25 -6.47 -33.11
CA PHE A 156 -33.48 -6.81 -31.71
C PHE A 156 -32.85 -5.74 -30.81
N MET A 157 -33.29 -4.49 -31.01
CA MET A 157 -32.81 -3.32 -30.27
C MET A 157 -32.85 -3.51 -28.75
N GLN A 158 -33.88 -4.20 -28.24
CA GLN A 158 -34.02 -4.46 -26.81
C GLN A 158 -32.86 -5.30 -26.24
N ALA A 159 -32.28 -6.23 -27.00
CA ALA A 159 -31.15 -7.02 -26.52
C ALA A 159 -29.91 -6.14 -26.30
N GLY A 160 -29.52 -5.35 -27.31
CA GLY A 160 -28.38 -4.43 -27.18
C GLY A 160 -28.55 -3.34 -26.13
N VAL A 161 -29.80 -2.93 -25.84
CA VAL A 161 -30.11 -1.95 -24.78
C VAL A 161 -30.20 -2.62 -23.39
N HIS A 162 -30.51 -3.91 -23.32
CA HIS A 162 -30.51 -4.70 -22.09
C HIS A 162 -29.07 -5.02 -21.63
N GLU A 163 -28.25 -5.58 -22.52
CA GLU A 163 -26.81 -5.81 -22.32
C GLU A 163 -26.11 -4.54 -21.80
N ALA A 164 -26.37 -3.40 -22.44
CA ALA A 164 -25.84 -2.10 -22.04
C ALA A 164 -26.28 -1.63 -20.65
N LYS A 165 -27.41 -2.13 -20.14
CA LYS A 165 -27.82 -1.93 -18.75
C LYS A 165 -27.11 -2.91 -17.82
N GLU A 166 -26.99 -4.18 -18.20
CA GLU A 166 -26.31 -5.21 -17.39
C GLU A 166 -24.82 -4.91 -17.19
N ILE A 167 -24.16 -4.28 -18.17
CA ILE A 167 -22.80 -3.70 -18.03
C ILE A 167 -22.79 -2.59 -16.98
N LEU A 168 -23.66 -1.58 -17.12
CA LEU A 168 -23.71 -0.44 -16.20
C LEU A 168 -24.19 -0.80 -14.79
N ASP A 169 -24.94 -1.89 -14.63
CA ASP A 169 -25.32 -2.46 -13.33
C ASP A 169 -24.10 -3.00 -12.56
N GLN A 170 -23.03 -3.41 -13.26
CA GLN A 170 -21.76 -3.88 -12.68
C GLN A 170 -20.73 -2.76 -12.46
N SER A 171 -20.83 -1.66 -13.22
CA SER A 171 -19.94 -0.48 -13.13
C SER A 171 -19.88 0.16 -11.73
N ALA A 172 -18.77 0.80 -11.38
CA ALA A 172 -18.63 1.61 -10.16
C ALA A 172 -18.85 3.13 -10.38
N ALA A 173 -18.85 3.60 -11.63
CA ALA A 173 -18.78 5.03 -11.98
C ALA A 173 -19.98 5.87 -11.48
N ASP A 174 -19.73 7.14 -11.15
CA ASP A 174 -20.74 8.10 -10.69
C ASP A 174 -21.82 8.37 -11.74
N ASN A 175 -21.39 8.64 -12.97
CA ASN A 175 -22.28 8.87 -14.11
C ASN A 175 -22.35 7.64 -15.00
N LYS A 176 -23.58 7.21 -15.33
CA LYS A 176 -23.83 6.01 -16.14
C LYS A 176 -24.80 6.31 -17.27
N ALA A 177 -24.42 6.00 -18.50
CA ALA A 177 -25.21 6.38 -19.68
C ALA A 177 -25.19 5.34 -20.81
N ILE A 178 -26.31 5.25 -21.53
CA ILE A 178 -26.47 4.42 -22.72
C ILE A 178 -26.71 5.35 -23.91
N VAL A 179 -25.95 5.16 -25.00
CA VAL A 179 -26.06 5.94 -26.24
C VAL A 179 -26.46 5.01 -27.38
N LEU A 180 -27.75 5.03 -27.74
CA LEU A 180 -28.31 4.21 -28.80
C LEU A 180 -28.12 4.87 -30.17
N PHE A 181 -27.32 4.24 -31.03
CA PHE A 181 -27.10 4.62 -32.42
C PHE A 181 -28.03 3.84 -33.36
N SER A 182 -29.28 4.31 -33.51
CA SER A 182 -30.27 3.75 -34.44
C SER A 182 -31.32 4.78 -34.88
N ASP A 183 -31.91 4.58 -36.06
CA ASP A 183 -33.04 5.35 -36.61
C ASP A 183 -34.37 4.58 -36.68
N ARG A 184 -34.44 3.35 -36.14
CA ARG A 184 -35.46 2.34 -36.51
C ARG A 184 -36.18 1.70 -35.33
N LYS A 185 -37.41 1.23 -35.58
CA LYS A 185 -38.15 0.39 -34.62
C LYS A 185 -37.60 -1.04 -34.52
N PRO A 186 -37.70 -1.71 -33.36
CA PRO A 186 -37.45 -3.14 -33.21
C PRO A 186 -38.39 -3.98 -34.08
N THR A 187 -37.89 -5.11 -34.59
CA THR A 187 -38.67 -6.17 -35.25
C THR A 187 -38.47 -7.56 -34.60
N TYR A 188 -37.68 -7.59 -33.52
CA TYR A 188 -37.60 -8.60 -32.47
C TYR A 188 -37.51 -7.91 -31.10
N GLY A 189 -37.89 -8.63 -30.03
CA GLY A 189 -37.87 -8.19 -28.64
C GLY A 189 -37.99 -9.41 -27.71
N TYR A 190 -37.90 -9.20 -26.39
CA TYR A 190 -38.14 -10.27 -25.41
C TYR A 190 -39.65 -10.48 -25.16
N GLU A 191 -40.03 -11.65 -24.65
CA GLU A 191 -41.43 -11.92 -24.30
C GLU A 191 -41.83 -11.14 -23.03
N ILE A 192 -42.83 -10.26 -23.14
CA ILE A 192 -43.56 -9.75 -21.96
C ILE A 192 -44.07 -10.95 -21.16
N ALA A 193 -43.57 -11.16 -19.94
CA ALA A 193 -43.90 -12.33 -19.12
C ALA A 193 -45.19 -12.09 -18.31
N SER A 194 -45.29 -10.93 -17.66
CA SER A 194 -46.44 -10.57 -16.83
C SER A 194 -46.83 -9.10 -16.98
N ILE A 195 -48.11 -8.82 -16.71
CA ILE A 195 -48.69 -7.48 -16.73
C ILE A 195 -49.65 -7.29 -15.55
N LYS A 196 -49.90 -6.02 -15.20
CA LYS A 196 -50.78 -5.57 -14.13
C LYS A 196 -51.75 -4.51 -14.66
N ILE A 197 -53.01 -4.60 -14.29
CA ILE A 197 -54.09 -3.75 -14.84
C ILE A 197 -55.18 -3.48 -13.79
N ASN A 198 -55.81 -2.31 -13.86
CA ASN A 198 -57.03 -2.05 -13.09
C ASN A 198 -58.26 -2.63 -13.82
N LEU A 199 -58.64 -3.85 -13.43
CA LEU A 199 -59.76 -4.59 -14.04
C LEU A 199 -61.15 -3.97 -13.82
N ASP A 200 -61.34 -3.15 -12.77
CA ASP A 200 -62.63 -2.51 -12.50
C ASP A 200 -63.04 -1.52 -13.60
N LYS A 201 -62.08 -0.87 -14.27
CA LYS A 201 -62.33 -0.02 -15.46
C LYS A 201 -63.09 -0.78 -16.56
N TYR A 202 -62.81 -2.08 -16.68
CA TYR A 202 -63.33 -2.98 -17.70
C TYR A 202 -64.54 -3.82 -17.24
N TYR A 203 -65.03 -3.62 -16.01
CA TYR A 203 -66.15 -4.37 -15.43
C TYR A 203 -67.43 -3.52 -15.34
N LYS A 204 -68.46 -3.84 -16.12
CA LYS A 204 -69.76 -3.11 -16.16
C LYS A 204 -70.93 -4.08 -16.27
N ASN A 205 -72.06 -3.77 -15.63
CA ASN A 205 -73.28 -4.60 -15.63
C ASN A 205 -73.04 -6.08 -15.26
N LYS A 206 -72.19 -6.32 -14.24
CA LYS A 206 -71.73 -7.64 -13.77
C LYS A 206 -70.97 -8.48 -14.81
N LYS A 207 -70.44 -7.88 -15.87
CA LYS A 207 -69.66 -8.53 -16.94
C LYS A 207 -68.43 -7.71 -17.30
N PHE A 208 -67.46 -8.33 -17.95
CA PHE A 208 -66.33 -7.62 -18.52
C PHE A 208 -66.66 -7.10 -19.93
N ILE A 209 -66.02 -6.01 -20.33
CA ILE A 209 -66.08 -5.47 -21.70
C ILE A 209 -65.15 -6.32 -22.57
N GLU A 210 -65.67 -7.45 -23.03
CA GLU A 210 -64.94 -8.46 -23.82
C GLU A 210 -65.14 -8.22 -25.32
N LYS A 211 -64.06 -8.32 -26.11
CA LYS A 211 -64.15 -8.51 -27.56
C LYS A 211 -64.05 -10.00 -27.91
N LYS A 212 -64.54 -10.39 -29.09
CA LYS A 212 -64.48 -11.76 -29.62
C LYS A 212 -63.52 -11.82 -30.78
N HIS A 213 -62.58 -12.77 -30.78
CA HIS A 213 -61.84 -13.14 -31.99
C HIS A 213 -62.42 -14.44 -32.55
N SER A 214 -62.37 -14.60 -33.88
CA SER A 214 -62.88 -15.78 -34.57
C SER A 214 -61.72 -16.53 -35.21
N TYR A 215 -61.19 -17.55 -34.52
CA TYR A 215 -60.23 -18.47 -35.14
C TYR A 215 -60.97 -19.39 -36.11
N PHE A 216 -60.30 -19.79 -37.19
CA PHE A 216 -60.88 -20.69 -38.18
C PHE A 216 -61.29 -22.03 -37.53
N SER A 217 -62.55 -22.42 -37.79
CA SER A 217 -63.18 -23.73 -37.53
C SER A 217 -63.13 -24.38 -36.13
N ARG A 218 -62.45 -23.82 -35.11
CA ARG A 218 -62.36 -24.44 -33.76
C ARG A 218 -62.78 -23.60 -32.54
N GLY A 219 -63.15 -22.33 -32.67
CA GLY A 219 -63.83 -21.62 -31.57
C GLY A 219 -63.67 -20.10 -31.51
N PHE A 220 -64.28 -19.50 -30.49
CA PHE A 220 -64.16 -18.07 -30.16
C PHE A 220 -63.40 -17.89 -28.85
N SER A 221 -62.26 -17.18 -28.88
CA SER A 221 -61.67 -16.61 -27.66
C SER A 221 -62.40 -15.33 -27.27
N ARG A 222 -62.39 -15.02 -25.96
CA ARG A 222 -62.85 -13.74 -25.42
C ARG A 222 -61.71 -13.12 -24.64
N PHE A 223 -61.40 -11.87 -24.95
CA PHE A 223 -60.25 -11.16 -24.42
C PHE A 223 -60.65 -9.76 -23.98
N ILE A 224 -59.86 -9.17 -23.10
CA ILE A 224 -59.93 -7.74 -22.79
C ILE A 224 -58.93 -7.04 -23.70
N GLU A 225 -59.41 -6.12 -24.54
CA GLU A 225 -58.53 -5.19 -25.26
C GLU A 225 -58.30 -3.99 -24.35
N ALA A 226 -57.11 -3.91 -23.76
CA ALA A 226 -56.72 -2.79 -22.92
C ALA A 226 -56.15 -1.67 -23.82
N ASP A 227 -56.88 -0.55 -23.91
CA ASP A 227 -56.42 0.66 -24.59
C ASP A 227 -55.28 1.33 -23.80
N GLN A 228 -54.09 0.72 -23.83
CA GLN A 228 -52.84 1.14 -23.15
C GLN A 228 -52.91 1.22 -21.60
N ASP A 229 -54.03 0.84 -20.99
CA ASP A 229 -54.33 1.10 -19.57
C ASP A 229 -53.78 0.02 -18.61
N TYR A 230 -52.53 -0.43 -18.84
CA TYR A 230 -51.85 -1.51 -18.11
C TYR A 230 -50.34 -1.22 -17.92
N GLU A 231 -49.74 -1.90 -16.95
CA GLU A 231 -48.31 -1.85 -16.58
C GLU A 231 -47.67 -3.20 -16.93
N ILE A 232 -46.48 -3.20 -17.54
CA ILE A 232 -45.67 -4.42 -17.69
C ILE A 232 -44.86 -4.62 -16.41
N THR A 233 -44.91 -5.83 -15.85
CA THR A 233 -44.31 -6.14 -14.54
C THR A 233 -43.11 -7.09 -14.61
N ALA A 234 -42.96 -7.85 -15.69
CA ALA A 234 -41.76 -8.64 -15.94
C ALA A 234 -41.59 -8.97 -17.43
N MET A 235 -40.34 -9.17 -17.85
CA MET A 235 -39.94 -9.73 -19.14
C MET A 235 -39.39 -11.14 -18.96
N ASN A 236 -39.41 -11.94 -20.02
CA ASN A 236 -38.74 -13.23 -20.14
C ASN A 236 -37.58 -13.06 -21.13
N TYR A 237 -36.39 -12.80 -20.57
CA TYR A 237 -35.16 -12.53 -21.33
C TYR A 237 -34.64 -13.77 -22.08
N GLU A 238 -35.04 -14.98 -21.69
CA GLU A 238 -34.70 -16.19 -22.45
C GLU A 238 -35.42 -16.31 -23.79
N LYS A 239 -36.58 -15.67 -23.94
CA LYS A 239 -37.49 -15.94 -25.06
C LYS A 239 -37.68 -14.75 -26.00
N ARG A 240 -36.93 -14.76 -27.11
CA ARG A 240 -37.14 -13.85 -28.26
C ARG A 240 -38.53 -14.04 -28.88
N VAL A 241 -39.22 -12.94 -29.14
CA VAL A 241 -40.44 -12.84 -29.95
C VAL A 241 -40.27 -11.82 -31.08
N GLY A 242 -41.03 -11.98 -32.16
CA GLY A 242 -40.93 -11.14 -33.37
C GLY A 242 -40.94 -11.96 -34.66
N LYS A 243 -40.79 -11.28 -35.79
CA LYS A 243 -40.72 -11.88 -37.13
C LYS A 243 -39.60 -11.29 -38.01
N GLY A 244 -38.89 -10.29 -37.50
CA GLY A 244 -37.80 -9.62 -38.21
C GLY A 244 -38.21 -8.63 -39.29
N ASP A 245 -39.42 -8.74 -39.85
CA ASP A 245 -39.93 -7.89 -40.94
C ASP A 245 -40.82 -6.72 -40.49
N THR A 246 -41.55 -6.85 -39.38
CA THR A 246 -42.43 -5.81 -38.83
C THR A 246 -42.21 -5.53 -37.33
N SER A 247 -42.54 -4.32 -36.90
CA SER A 247 -42.65 -3.92 -35.47
C SER A 247 -44.06 -4.17 -34.90
N GLU A 248 -45.04 -4.37 -35.78
CA GLU A 248 -46.43 -4.65 -35.43
C GLU A 248 -46.59 -6.13 -35.08
N LEU A 249 -46.38 -6.45 -33.80
CA LEU A 249 -46.71 -7.75 -33.23
C LEU A 249 -47.83 -7.58 -32.20
N GLU A 250 -48.82 -8.47 -32.27
CA GLU A 250 -49.91 -8.58 -31.30
C GLU A 250 -49.73 -9.88 -30.49
N ALA A 251 -50.01 -9.85 -29.19
CA ALA A 251 -49.94 -11.04 -28.35
C ALA A 251 -51.07 -11.07 -27.30
N TYR A 252 -51.38 -12.29 -26.86
CA TYR A 252 -52.28 -12.56 -25.75
C TYR A 252 -51.45 -12.85 -24.50
N ARG A 253 -51.81 -12.28 -23.35
CA ARG A 253 -51.12 -12.47 -22.07
C ARG A 253 -52.10 -12.78 -20.94
N PRO A 254 -51.84 -13.81 -20.11
CA PRO A 254 -52.70 -14.16 -19.00
C PRO A 254 -52.70 -13.03 -17.96
N LEU A 255 -53.85 -12.85 -17.32
CA LEU A 255 -53.95 -12.04 -16.10
C LEU A 255 -53.39 -12.82 -14.90
N ASP A 256 -52.85 -12.08 -13.92
CA ASP A 256 -52.51 -12.66 -12.62
C ASP A 256 -53.73 -13.34 -11.96
N SER A 257 -53.45 -14.47 -11.33
CA SER A 257 -54.37 -15.48 -10.79
C SER A 257 -55.41 -14.96 -9.78
N ASN A 258 -55.14 -13.80 -9.17
CA ASN A 258 -55.90 -13.25 -8.04
C ASN A 258 -57.31 -12.72 -8.39
N TYR A 259 -57.67 -12.55 -9.67
CA TYR A 259 -58.96 -11.95 -10.09
C TYR A 259 -60.06 -12.94 -10.53
N ASN A 260 -60.08 -14.13 -9.94
CA ASN A 260 -61.08 -15.17 -10.19
C ASN A 260 -62.46 -14.87 -9.56
N LYS A 261 -63.34 -14.17 -10.31
CA LYS A 261 -64.78 -14.05 -9.98
C LYS A 261 -65.69 -14.20 -11.21
N THR A 262 -66.56 -15.22 -11.20
CA THR A 262 -67.75 -15.30 -12.07
C THR A 262 -69.00 -15.63 -11.24
N SER A 263 -70.17 -15.15 -11.66
CA SER A 263 -71.45 -15.42 -10.98
C SER A 263 -72.08 -16.76 -11.39
N SER A 264 -71.32 -17.69 -11.99
CA SER A 264 -71.87 -18.86 -12.66
C SER A 264 -70.91 -20.07 -12.77
N GLY A 265 -69.87 -20.15 -11.94
CA GLY A 265 -69.06 -21.38 -11.77
C GLY A 265 -68.21 -21.83 -12.97
N VAL A 266 -68.11 -21.04 -14.04
CA VAL A 266 -67.23 -21.34 -15.18
C VAL A 266 -65.96 -20.51 -15.07
N MET A 267 -64.81 -21.17 -15.06
CA MET A 267 -63.51 -20.51 -15.19
C MET A 267 -63.27 -20.12 -16.65
N TYR A 268 -62.67 -18.95 -16.84
CA TYR A 268 -62.14 -18.51 -18.13
C TYR A 268 -60.77 -17.88 -17.84
N ASN A 269 -59.69 -18.48 -18.34
CA ASN A 269 -58.42 -17.77 -18.42
C ASN A 269 -58.65 -16.57 -19.34
N LYS A 270 -58.49 -15.35 -18.79
CA LYS A 270 -58.76 -14.12 -19.51
C LYS A 270 -57.46 -13.50 -19.95
N ASP A 271 -57.14 -13.73 -21.21
CA ASP A 271 -56.02 -13.05 -21.83
C ASP A 271 -56.37 -11.56 -22.06
N ILE A 272 -55.39 -10.71 -21.80
CA ILE A 272 -55.34 -9.36 -22.36
C ILE A 272 -54.68 -9.44 -23.72
N PHE A 273 -55.28 -8.72 -24.67
CA PHE A 273 -54.73 -8.53 -25.99
C PHE A 273 -53.87 -7.26 -26.03
N ILE A 274 -52.57 -7.43 -26.25
CA ILE A 274 -51.61 -6.34 -26.35
C ILE A 274 -51.23 -6.15 -27.82
N LYS A 275 -51.28 -4.88 -28.28
CA LYS A 275 -50.79 -4.46 -29.61
C LYS A 275 -49.41 -3.84 -29.50
N ASN A 276 -48.62 -3.99 -30.57
CA ASN A 276 -47.26 -3.48 -30.69
C ASN A 276 -46.34 -3.94 -29.53
N VAL A 277 -46.39 -5.23 -29.18
CA VAL A 277 -45.66 -5.76 -28.01
C VAL A 277 -44.16 -5.51 -28.06
N LEU A 278 -43.56 -5.43 -29.25
CA LEU A 278 -42.12 -5.11 -29.41
C LEU A 278 -41.79 -3.68 -29.02
N ILE A 279 -42.71 -2.74 -29.26
CA ILE A 279 -42.59 -1.35 -28.81
C ILE A 279 -42.81 -1.29 -27.29
N LYS A 280 -43.83 -1.97 -26.78
CA LYS A 280 -44.15 -1.98 -25.34
C LYS A 280 -43.07 -2.66 -24.48
N ALA A 281 -42.40 -3.68 -25.01
CA ALA A 281 -41.22 -4.29 -24.39
C ALA A 281 -40.01 -3.33 -24.38
N MET A 282 -39.79 -2.59 -25.47
CA MET A 282 -38.72 -1.58 -25.55
C MET A 282 -38.97 -0.38 -24.62
N GLU A 283 -40.22 0.09 -24.50
CA GLU A 283 -40.64 1.09 -23.50
C GLU A 283 -40.46 0.61 -22.06
N TYR A 284 -40.65 -0.69 -21.79
CA TYR A 284 -40.37 -1.27 -20.47
C TYR A 284 -38.87 -1.23 -20.18
N GLU A 285 -38.03 -1.65 -21.13
CA GLU A 285 -36.56 -1.68 -20.97
C GLU A 285 -35.99 -0.28 -20.71
N SER A 286 -36.37 0.71 -21.53
CA SER A 286 -35.96 2.10 -21.34
C SER A 286 -36.44 2.68 -20.00
N SER A 287 -37.57 2.20 -19.47
CA SER A 287 -38.03 2.58 -18.14
C SER A 287 -37.23 1.94 -16.99
N GLN A 288 -36.51 0.82 -17.21
CA GLN A 288 -35.64 0.27 -16.16
C GLN A 288 -34.32 1.03 -16.11
N ILE A 289 -33.79 1.46 -17.26
CA ILE A 289 -32.60 2.32 -17.36
C ILE A 289 -32.82 3.62 -16.58
N THR A 290 -33.92 4.33 -16.80
CA THR A 290 -34.23 5.58 -16.08
C THR A 290 -34.55 5.36 -14.59
N LYS A 291 -35.15 4.22 -14.20
CA LYS A 291 -35.33 3.84 -12.78
C LYS A 291 -34.01 3.52 -12.06
N SER A 292 -33.03 2.98 -12.78
CA SER A 292 -31.66 2.77 -12.29
C SER A 292 -30.85 4.08 -12.16
N GLY A 293 -31.42 5.22 -12.60
CA GLY A 293 -30.76 6.52 -12.61
C GLY A 293 -29.91 6.80 -13.85
N TYR A 294 -29.85 5.88 -14.81
CA TYR A 294 -28.96 5.97 -15.95
C TYR A 294 -29.54 6.86 -17.05
N LEU A 295 -28.67 7.58 -17.75
CA LEU A 295 -29.05 8.48 -18.83
C LEU A 295 -29.18 7.72 -20.15
N LEU A 296 -30.21 8.03 -20.94
CA LEU A 296 -30.52 7.33 -22.20
C LEU A 296 -30.56 8.32 -23.37
N TYR A 297 -29.49 8.32 -24.16
CA TYR A 297 -29.35 9.14 -25.36
C TYR A 297 -29.72 8.32 -26.60
N SER A 298 -30.35 8.95 -27.59
CA SER A 298 -30.60 8.33 -28.90
C SER A 298 -30.05 9.20 -30.02
N ILE A 299 -29.12 8.65 -30.79
CA ILE A 299 -28.44 9.31 -31.90
C ILE A 299 -28.87 8.64 -33.20
N GLY A 300 -29.66 9.34 -34.01
CA GLY A 300 -30.25 8.72 -35.18
C GLY A 300 -30.98 9.67 -36.12
N SER A 301 -31.24 9.17 -37.32
CA SER A 301 -31.65 9.94 -38.50
C SER A 301 -30.72 11.12 -38.86
N THR A 302 -31.01 11.74 -40.00
CA THR A 302 -30.50 13.05 -40.41
C THR A 302 -31.65 14.05 -40.65
N ASP A 303 -32.89 13.66 -40.34
CA ASP A 303 -34.10 14.48 -40.34
C ASP A 303 -34.72 14.55 -38.91
N SER A 304 -36.03 14.82 -38.80
CA SER A 304 -36.76 14.87 -37.52
C SER A 304 -37.64 13.63 -37.25
N ASN A 305 -37.28 12.46 -37.79
CA ASN A 305 -38.06 11.23 -37.68
C ASN A 305 -37.21 10.04 -37.20
N ASN A 306 -36.58 10.13 -36.03
CA ASN A 306 -35.99 8.94 -35.42
C ASN A 306 -37.11 7.97 -34.98
N GLU A 307 -37.22 6.81 -35.63
CA GLU A 307 -38.21 5.79 -35.27
C GLU A 307 -37.77 4.94 -34.06
N ALA A 308 -36.49 4.99 -33.65
CA ALA A 308 -35.98 4.35 -32.43
C ALA A 308 -36.50 5.06 -31.17
N VAL A 309 -36.46 6.40 -31.14
CA VAL A 309 -37.02 7.21 -30.03
C VAL A 309 -38.50 6.90 -29.81
N LYS A 310 -39.26 6.69 -30.90
CA LYS A 310 -40.67 6.27 -30.88
C LYS A 310 -40.89 4.83 -30.37
N ALA A 311 -39.82 4.07 -30.11
CA ALA A 311 -39.84 2.78 -29.43
C ALA A 311 -39.29 2.84 -27.99
N LEU A 312 -38.43 3.82 -27.68
CA LEU A 312 -37.95 4.09 -26.32
C LEU A 312 -38.97 4.86 -25.46
N GLY A 313 -39.83 5.67 -26.08
CA GLY A 313 -40.85 6.48 -25.39
C GLY A 313 -40.26 7.67 -24.62
N ASP A 314 -41.00 8.17 -23.62
CA ASP A 314 -40.63 9.37 -22.85
C ASP A 314 -39.41 9.18 -21.92
N ASN A 315 -38.77 8.00 -21.94
CA ASN A 315 -37.57 7.66 -21.15
C ASN A 315 -36.25 8.17 -21.79
N VAL A 316 -36.29 8.77 -22.98
CA VAL A 316 -35.09 9.30 -23.65
C VAL A 316 -34.66 10.63 -23.03
N THR A 317 -33.47 10.66 -22.41
CA THR A 317 -32.83 11.88 -21.89
C THR A 317 -32.66 12.92 -22.98
N LYS A 318 -32.21 12.52 -24.18
CA LYS A 318 -32.11 13.40 -25.36
C LYS A 318 -32.07 12.64 -26.69
N GLU A 319 -32.87 13.09 -27.66
CA GLU A 319 -32.72 12.76 -29.09
C GLU A 319 -31.70 13.71 -29.74
N ILE A 320 -30.74 13.17 -30.50
CA ILE A 320 -29.74 13.92 -31.25
C ILE A 320 -29.67 13.39 -32.68
N LYS A 321 -29.47 14.26 -33.67
CA LYS A 321 -29.35 13.84 -35.08
C LYS A 321 -27.92 13.37 -35.36
N ALA A 322 -27.76 12.32 -36.16
CA ALA A 322 -26.46 11.76 -36.53
C ALA A 322 -25.61 12.66 -37.46
N ASN A 323 -26.07 13.87 -37.76
CA ASN A 323 -25.35 14.91 -38.51
C ASN A 323 -25.20 16.24 -37.74
N ASP A 324 -25.66 16.35 -36.49
CA ASP A 324 -25.48 17.55 -35.67
C ASP A 324 -24.29 17.37 -34.71
N THR A 325 -23.07 17.48 -35.26
CA THR A 325 -21.83 17.30 -34.50
C THR A 325 -21.70 18.27 -33.32
N SER A 326 -22.22 19.48 -33.45
CA SER A 326 -22.20 20.49 -32.38
C SER A 326 -23.11 20.10 -31.22
N GLU A 327 -24.30 19.56 -31.51
CA GLU A 327 -25.18 19.05 -30.46
C GLU A 327 -24.64 17.78 -29.80
N ILE A 328 -23.99 16.89 -30.55
CA ILE A 328 -23.27 15.73 -30.01
C ILE A 328 -22.19 16.21 -29.03
N THR A 329 -21.23 17.03 -29.47
CA THR A 329 -20.12 17.49 -28.62
C THR A 329 -20.59 18.23 -27.38
N ASN A 330 -21.50 19.19 -27.50
CA ASN A 330 -22.01 19.93 -26.33
C ASN A 330 -22.78 19.05 -25.34
N THR A 331 -23.35 17.92 -25.78
CA THR A 331 -24.03 16.98 -24.88
C THR A 331 -23.05 16.07 -24.14
N PHE A 332 -21.99 15.61 -24.82
CA PHE A 332 -21.08 14.62 -24.27
C PHE A 332 -19.87 15.20 -23.52
N VAL A 333 -19.39 16.40 -23.87
CA VAL A 333 -18.40 17.13 -23.04
C VAL A 333 -18.95 17.42 -21.64
N ALA A 334 -20.28 17.60 -21.51
CA ALA A 334 -20.95 17.78 -20.22
C ALA A 334 -21.30 16.46 -19.49
N LEU A 335 -20.92 15.31 -20.06
CA LEU A 335 -21.12 13.97 -19.48
C LEU A 335 -19.79 13.26 -19.18
N ALA A 336 -18.71 13.61 -19.88
CA ALA A 336 -17.36 13.12 -19.62
C ALA A 336 -17.00 13.26 -18.13
N GLY A 337 -16.29 12.26 -17.60
CA GLY A 337 -15.73 12.31 -16.26
C GLY A 337 -14.75 13.46 -16.11
N SER A 338 -14.44 13.84 -14.87
CA SER A 338 -13.64 15.03 -14.60
C SER A 338 -12.81 14.90 -13.33
N LYS A 339 -11.72 15.67 -13.29
CA LYS A 339 -10.89 15.90 -12.11
C LYS A 339 -10.85 17.40 -11.85
N LYS A 340 -11.53 17.84 -10.80
CA LYS A 340 -11.51 19.23 -10.33
C LYS A 340 -10.36 19.40 -9.34
N GLU A 341 -9.25 19.98 -9.80
CA GLU A 341 -8.06 20.23 -8.99
C GLU A 341 -7.67 21.72 -8.96
N ILE A 342 -6.91 22.10 -7.93
CA ILE A 342 -6.45 23.48 -7.72
C ILE A 342 -5.20 23.70 -8.57
N THR A 343 -5.19 24.75 -9.40
CA THR A 343 -4.14 24.95 -10.42
C THR A 343 -3.67 26.39 -10.54
N ASN A 344 -2.60 26.60 -11.33
CA ASN A 344 -2.09 27.91 -11.73
C ASN A 344 -1.74 28.83 -10.55
N ALA A 345 -1.28 28.25 -9.45
CA ALA A 345 -0.96 28.99 -8.24
C ALA A 345 0.31 29.82 -8.44
N THR A 346 0.21 31.13 -8.26
CA THR A 346 1.33 32.09 -8.33
C THR A 346 1.41 32.84 -7.02
N VAL A 347 2.48 32.59 -6.27
CA VAL A 347 2.85 33.29 -5.04
C VAL A 347 3.74 34.47 -5.39
N THR A 348 3.37 35.66 -4.89
CA THR A 348 4.12 36.91 -5.00
C THR A 348 4.53 37.36 -3.60
N GLU A 349 5.84 37.42 -3.37
CA GLU A 349 6.48 37.69 -2.08
C GLU A 349 7.43 38.89 -2.23
N VAL A 350 7.09 40.03 -1.63
CA VAL A 350 7.90 41.26 -1.72
C VAL A 350 8.67 41.43 -0.41
N VAL A 351 9.99 41.27 -0.45
CA VAL A 351 10.86 41.33 0.73
C VAL A 351 10.94 42.78 1.25
N SER A 352 10.97 42.92 2.57
CA SER A 352 10.93 44.20 3.30
C SER A 352 12.25 44.98 3.17
N ASP A 353 12.18 46.31 3.22
CA ASP A 353 13.34 47.21 3.00
C ASP A 353 14.48 47.03 4.00
N ASN A 354 14.19 46.37 5.13
CA ASN A 354 15.15 46.07 6.19
C ASN A 354 16.04 44.85 5.89
N PHE A 355 15.72 44.03 4.88
CA PHE A 355 16.39 42.75 4.63
C PHE A 355 16.88 42.58 3.18
N ASN A 356 18.05 41.97 3.00
CA ASN A 356 18.50 41.42 1.72
C ASN A 356 18.03 39.97 1.58
N LEU A 357 17.84 39.54 0.34
CA LEU A 357 17.69 38.13 -0.03
C LEU A 357 19.09 37.53 -0.27
N VAL A 358 19.36 36.37 0.32
CA VAL A 358 20.65 35.66 0.18
C VAL A 358 20.56 34.61 -0.93
N ASN A 359 21.57 34.55 -1.80
CA ASN A 359 21.71 33.58 -2.90
C ASN A 359 20.51 33.51 -3.88
N ALA A 360 19.91 34.67 -4.19
CA ALA A 360 18.70 34.80 -5.01
C ALA A 360 18.73 34.10 -6.39
N SER A 361 19.92 33.92 -6.99
CA SER A 361 20.10 33.44 -8.37
C SER A 361 19.62 32.01 -8.64
N ASN A 362 19.60 31.15 -7.61
CA ASN A 362 19.40 29.70 -7.74
C ASN A 362 18.30 29.18 -6.80
N LEU A 363 17.30 30.01 -6.45
CA LEU A 363 16.21 29.59 -5.59
C LEU A 363 15.29 28.60 -6.30
N THR A 364 14.94 27.52 -5.59
CA THR A 364 13.99 26.50 -6.04
C THR A 364 13.00 26.17 -4.93
N ASP A 365 11.84 25.65 -5.30
CA ASP A 365 10.90 25.07 -4.34
C ASP A 365 11.28 23.63 -3.94
N SER A 366 10.49 23.01 -3.06
CA SER A 366 10.72 21.63 -2.58
C SER A 366 10.66 20.55 -3.67
N ASN A 367 10.21 20.88 -4.88
CA ASN A 367 10.14 19.98 -6.02
C ASN A 367 11.25 20.29 -7.06
N GLY A 368 12.11 21.29 -6.79
CA GLY A 368 13.20 21.71 -7.68
C GLY A 368 12.79 22.75 -8.73
N ASN A 369 11.55 23.27 -8.71
CA ASN A 369 11.10 24.27 -9.68
C ASN A 369 11.79 25.63 -9.44
N PRO A 370 12.25 26.33 -10.47
CA PRO A 370 12.94 27.62 -10.33
C PRO A 370 11.99 28.73 -9.86
N VAL A 371 12.45 29.51 -8.88
CA VAL A 371 11.73 30.70 -8.37
C VAL A 371 12.34 31.96 -8.98
N ILE A 372 11.51 32.84 -9.51
CA ILE A 372 11.96 34.06 -10.19
C ILE A 372 12.14 35.17 -9.15
N TYR A 373 13.30 35.83 -9.15
CA TYR A 373 13.57 37.02 -8.34
C TYR A 373 13.79 38.26 -9.21
N ASP A 374 13.07 39.33 -8.93
CA ASP A 374 13.32 40.67 -9.47
C ASP A 374 13.97 41.58 -8.43
N GLU A 375 15.26 41.84 -8.61
CA GLU A 375 16.07 42.73 -7.77
C GLU A 375 15.58 44.18 -7.80
N ALA A 376 14.96 44.64 -8.90
CA ALA A 376 14.51 46.03 -9.03
C ALA A 376 13.26 46.33 -8.18
N THR A 377 12.46 45.31 -7.87
CA THR A 377 11.28 45.43 -7.00
C THR A 377 11.42 44.71 -5.65
N ASN A 378 12.49 43.92 -5.46
CA ASN A 378 12.71 43.03 -4.30
C ASN A 378 11.62 41.94 -4.19
N THR A 379 11.18 41.40 -5.33
CA THR A 379 10.04 40.48 -5.44
C THR A 379 10.47 39.08 -5.83
N LEU A 380 10.00 38.08 -5.09
CA LEU A 380 10.00 36.67 -5.45
C LEU A 380 8.64 36.28 -6.08
N THR A 381 8.69 35.55 -7.18
CA THR A 381 7.53 34.95 -7.84
C THR A 381 7.74 33.45 -7.94
N TRP A 382 6.87 32.68 -7.29
CA TRP A 382 6.89 31.22 -7.27
C TRP A 382 5.59 30.68 -7.86
N SER A 383 5.71 29.89 -8.92
CA SER A 383 4.58 29.25 -9.60
C SER A 383 4.51 27.77 -9.26
N VAL A 384 3.30 27.26 -9.04
CA VAL A 384 2.97 25.85 -8.79
C VAL A 384 1.77 25.50 -9.67
N ASP A 385 1.99 24.62 -10.65
CA ASP A 385 1.00 24.35 -11.71
C ASP A 385 -0.25 23.64 -11.17
N THR A 386 -0.08 22.67 -10.26
CA THR A 386 -1.15 21.96 -9.53
C THR A 386 -0.83 21.94 -8.02
N VAL A 387 -1.80 22.30 -7.19
CA VAL A 387 -1.68 22.37 -5.72
C VAL A 387 -2.40 21.18 -5.08
N SER A 388 -1.61 20.22 -4.58
CA SER A 388 -2.12 18.99 -3.95
C SER A 388 -2.32 19.10 -2.43
N SER A 389 -2.92 18.06 -1.83
CA SER A 389 -2.97 17.81 -0.38
C SER A 389 -1.59 17.64 0.29
N LYS A 390 -0.54 17.33 -0.48
CA LYS A 390 0.85 17.36 0.00
C LYS A 390 1.38 18.81 -0.04
N PRO A 391 1.99 19.31 1.04
CA PRO A 391 2.45 20.71 1.10
C PRO A 391 3.61 20.95 0.12
N ALA A 392 3.38 21.81 -0.88
CA ALA A 392 4.48 22.41 -1.62
C ALA A 392 5.10 23.52 -0.76
N THR A 393 6.44 23.63 -0.75
CA THR A 393 7.13 24.62 0.09
C THR A 393 8.25 25.33 -0.66
N LEU A 394 8.44 26.61 -0.31
CA LEU A 394 9.58 27.41 -0.75
C LEU A 394 10.28 27.94 0.48
N THR A 395 11.57 27.62 0.63
CA THR A 395 12.42 28.19 1.68
C THR A 395 13.48 29.12 1.06
N TYR A 396 13.52 30.37 1.52
CA TYR A 396 14.49 31.38 1.09
C TYR A 396 15.12 32.07 2.30
N ARG A 397 16.37 32.50 2.17
CA ARG A 397 17.15 33.07 3.28
C ARG A 397 17.22 34.58 3.20
N VAL A 398 16.99 35.26 4.33
CA VAL A 398 17.08 36.72 4.46
C VAL A 398 18.08 37.12 5.54
N GLU A 399 18.76 38.25 5.33
CA GLU A 399 19.69 38.88 6.28
C GLU A 399 19.31 40.36 6.50
N VAL A 400 19.58 40.95 7.67
CA VAL A 400 19.36 42.40 7.87
C VAL A 400 20.37 43.22 7.07
N LYS A 401 19.92 44.23 6.32
CA LYS A 401 20.82 45.14 5.59
C LYS A 401 21.73 45.89 6.57
N ASN A 402 23.04 45.87 6.32
CA ASN A 402 24.02 46.44 7.25
C ASN A 402 23.91 47.97 7.42
N ASP A 403 23.28 48.69 6.48
CA ASP A 403 22.93 50.12 6.64
C ASP A 403 21.70 50.36 7.54
N LYS A 404 20.80 49.37 7.63
CA LYS A 404 19.59 49.40 8.46
C LYS A 404 19.84 48.99 9.90
N LEU A 405 20.77 48.06 10.16
CA LEU A 405 21.03 47.55 11.52
C LEU A 405 21.37 48.66 12.55
N ALA A 406 21.90 49.80 12.11
CA ALA A 406 22.17 50.96 12.97
C ALA A 406 20.90 51.73 13.43
N THR A 407 19.73 51.48 12.85
CA THR A 407 18.48 52.23 13.12
C THR A 407 17.31 51.38 13.63
N LEU A 408 17.47 50.04 13.65
CA LEU A 408 16.46 49.09 14.15
C LEU A 408 16.56 48.89 15.68
N ASP A 409 15.45 48.54 16.33
CA ASP A 409 15.41 48.24 17.77
C ASP A 409 15.18 46.76 18.08
N LYS A 410 15.91 46.24 19.08
CA LYS A 410 15.90 44.83 19.45
C LYS A 410 14.62 44.37 20.16
N ASN A 411 13.75 45.31 20.53
CA ASN A 411 12.46 45.04 21.17
C ASN A 411 11.28 45.27 20.20
N THR A 412 11.54 45.32 18.89
CA THR A 412 10.53 45.54 17.84
C THR A 412 10.49 44.35 16.88
N ASP A 413 9.29 43.86 16.64
CA ASP A 413 8.99 42.83 15.64
C ASP A 413 9.01 43.46 14.25
N TYR A 414 9.95 43.05 13.40
CA TYR A 414 10.07 43.53 12.02
C TYR A 414 9.54 42.50 11.04
N SER A 415 8.55 42.91 10.25
CA SER A 415 8.00 42.08 9.16
C SER A 415 9.04 41.88 8.07
N ILE A 416 9.26 40.62 7.71
CA ILE A 416 10.21 40.22 6.66
C ILE A 416 9.70 40.61 5.26
N SER A 417 8.38 40.78 5.12
CA SER A 417 7.71 40.98 3.83
C SER A 417 6.82 42.21 3.84
N LYS A 418 6.88 43.03 2.79
CA LYS A 418 5.89 44.09 2.50
C LYS A 418 4.55 43.51 2.08
N THR A 419 4.59 42.46 1.26
CA THR A 419 3.45 41.77 0.68
C THR A 419 3.77 40.29 0.60
N SER A 420 2.82 39.43 0.94
CA SER A 420 2.95 37.98 0.81
C SER A 420 1.58 37.43 0.39
N SER A 421 1.42 37.14 -0.90
CA SER A 421 0.11 36.89 -1.50
C SER A 421 0.14 35.77 -2.53
N ILE A 422 -0.99 35.13 -2.78
CA ILE A 422 -1.18 34.09 -3.79
C ILE A 422 -2.37 34.44 -4.68
N SER A 423 -2.28 34.12 -5.97
CA SER A 423 -3.42 33.98 -6.88
C SER A 423 -3.43 32.56 -7.44
N TYR A 424 -4.57 31.88 -7.43
CA TYR A 424 -4.71 30.50 -7.93
C TYR A 424 -6.11 30.28 -8.53
N THR A 425 -6.28 29.21 -9.31
CA THR A 425 -7.58 28.73 -9.77
C THR A 425 -8.04 27.62 -8.82
N ASN A 426 -9.16 27.82 -8.12
CA ASN A 426 -9.73 26.82 -7.22
C ASN A 426 -10.39 25.66 -7.98
N LYS A 427 -10.79 24.59 -7.27
CA LYS A 427 -11.38 23.40 -7.90
C LYS A 427 -12.70 23.66 -8.67
N ASN A 428 -13.35 24.80 -8.41
CA ASN A 428 -14.53 25.29 -9.14
C ASN A 428 -14.19 26.21 -10.34
N GLY A 429 -12.91 26.29 -10.74
CA GLY A 429 -12.45 27.10 -11.88
C GLY A 429 -12.40 28.62 -11.61
N ALA A 430 -12.64 29.07 -10.37
CA ALA A 430 -12.63 30.48 -10.02
C ALA A 430 -11.23 30.95 -9.58
N THR A 431 -10.81 32.14 -10.05
CA THR A 431 -9.51 32.72 -9.64
C THR A 431 -9.60 33.35 -8.25
N ILE A 432 -9.04 32.69 -7.25
CA ILE A 432 -8.98 33.13 -5.85
C ILE A 432 -7.68 33.91 -5.62
N ASN A 433 -7.77 34.98 -4.83
CA ASN A 433 -6.63 35.77 -4.38
C ASN A 433 -6.61 35.77 -2.84
N ASP A 434 -5.46 35.52 -2.23
CA ASP A 434 -5.33 35.46 -0.77
C ASP A 434 -3.95 35.93 -0.25
N GLY A 435 -3.82 36.10 1.06
CA GLY A 435 -2.58 36.47 1.75
C GLY A 435 -2.02 35.36 2.64
N PHE A 436 -0.70 35.18 2.63
CA PHE A 436 -0.02 34.37 3.64
C PHE A 436 -0.05 35.06 5.01
N PRO A 437 0.04 34.30 6.12
CA PRO A 437 0.20 34.91 7.45
C PRO A 437 1.51 35.71 7.55
N GLU A 438 1.51 36.76 8.38
CA GLU A 438 2.68 37.63 8.55
C GLU A 438 3.76 36.97 9.43
N ALA A 439 5.01 36.99 8.97
CA ALA A 439 6.18 36.52 9.70
C ALA A 439 7.09 37.70 10.10
N THR A 440 7.40 37.79 11.39
CA THR A 440 8.17 38.90 11.99
C THR A 440 9.34 38.38 12.82
N VAL A 441 10.40 39.20 12.98
CA VAL A 441 11.63 38.86 13.71
C VAL A 441 12.20 40.04 14.50
N ASN A 442 12.95 39.77 15.58
CA ASN A 442 13.73 40.79 16.30
C ASN A 442 15.21 40.74 15.90
N VAL A 443 15.90 41.89 15.94
CA VAL A 443 17.33 42.02 15.59
C VAL A 443 18.23 42.09 16.82
N SER A 444 19.46 41.57 16.74
CA SER A 444 20.49 41.75 17.79
C SER A 444 21.16 43.14 17.69
N LYS A 445 21.93 43.52 18.70
CA LYS A 445 22.68 44.80 18.77
C LYS A 445 24.13 44.55 19.18
N ARG A 446 25.02 45.44 18.74
CA ARG A 446 26.49 45.30 18.84
C ARG A 446 27.06 46.28 19.86
N SER A 447 27.93 45.85 20.79
CA SER A 447 28.59 46.76 21.76
C SER A 447 29.91 46.26 22.38
N ILE A 448 30.66 47.19 22.99
CA ILE A 448 31.82 46.90 23.85
C ILE A 448 31.65 47.66 25.17
N LYS A 449 31.75 46.95 26.30
CA LYS A 449 31.67 47.49 27.67
C LYS A 449 33.05 47.49 28.34
N LEU A 450 33.35 48.52 29.13
CA LEU A 450 34.62 48.74 29.82
C LEU A 450 34.41 48.80 31.34
N ASN A 451 35.22 48.07 32.12
CA ASN A 451 35.24 48.11 33.59
C ASN A 451 36.62 48.53 34.13
N PHE A 452 36.66 49.06 35.35
CA PHE A 452 37.87 49.62 35.94
C PHE A 452 37.97 49.28 37.43
N ASN A 453 38.95 48.47 37.81
CA ASN A 453 39.07 47.86 39.15
C ASN A 453 40.39 48.25 39.84
N VAL A 454 40.36 48.29 41.17
CA VAL A 454 41.53 48.28 42.04
C VAL A 454 41.79 46.84 42.49
N VAL A 455 43.03 46.37 42.39
CA VAL A 455 43.48 45.02 42.77
C VAL A 455 44.60 45.04 43.80
N ASP A 456 44.79 43.92 44.50
CA ASP A 456 45.91 43.70 45.42
C ASP A 456 47.22 43.29 44.69
N GLU A 457 48.29 43.10 45.45
CA GLU A 457 49.59 42.62 44.96
C GLU A 457 49.51 41.24 44.28
N ASN A 458 48.48 40.43 44.56
CA ASN A 458 48.24 39.12 43.94
C ASN A 458 47.33 39.18 42.70
N GLY A 459 46.52 40.25 42.54
CA GLY A 459 45.59 40.47 41.42
C GLY A 459 44.11 40.39 41.78
N ASN A 460 43.76 40.17 43.05
CA ASN A 460 42.37 40.07 43.50
C ASN A 460 41.70 41.45 43.51
N VAL A 461 40.48 41.56 42.98
CA VAL A 461 39.71 42.82 42.99
C VAL A 461 39.31 43.22 44.42
N ILE A 462 39.79 44.38 44.85
CA ILE A 462 39.49 45.01 46.14
C ILE A 462 38.21 45.86 46.03
N THR A 463 38.10 46.66 44.96
CA THR A 463 36.98 47.58 44.71
C THR A 463 37.00 48.03 43.26
N THR A 464 35.87 48.50 42.73
CA THR A 464 35.82 49.24 41.46
C THR A 464 36.48 50.62 41.63
N LYS A 465 37.35 51.04 40.67
CA LYS A 465 38.01 52.37 40.62
C LYS A 465 37.08 53.44 40.07
N LYS A 466 36.27 53.12 39.04
CA LYS A 466 35.20 53.98 38.49
C LYS A 466 34.11 53.16 37.79
N ALA A 467 32.93 53.75 37.61
CA ALA A 467 31.79 53.10 36.95
C ALA A 467 32.12 52.66 35.49
N SER A 468 31.40 51.64 35.01
CA SER A 468 31.58 51.11 33.66
C SER A 468 31.23 52.12 32.57
N GLU A 469 31.97 52.07 31.46
CA GLU A 469 31.81 52.92 30.27
C GLU A 469 31.56 52.03 29.03
N TYR A 470 31.10 52.62 27.92
CA TYR A 470 30.94 51.96 26.62
C TYR A 470 31.84 52.60 25.55
N VAL A 471 32.20 51.83 24.53
CA VAL A 471 32.91 52.35 23.34
C VAL A 471 31.89 52.83 22.31
N SER A 472 32.15 53.98 21.69
CA SER A 472 31.31 54.55 20.62
C SER A 472 31.88 54.32 19.21
N GLY A 473 31.05 54.53 18.18
CA GLY A 473 31.39 54.19 16.79
C GLY A 473 32.61 54.92 16.20
N ASP A 474 32.98 56.05 16.77
CA ASP A 474 34.19 56.84 16.51
C ASP A 474 35.44 56.38 17.28
N ASN A 475 35.30 55.36 18.13
CA ASN A 475 36.32 54.87 19.08
C ASN A 475 36.66 55.88 20.21
N SER A 476 35.72 56.75 20.57
CA SER A 476 35.76 57.44 21.87
C SER A 476 34.99 56.65 22.95
N ARG A 477 34.83 57.21 24.15
CA ARG A 477 34.12 56.58 25.26
C ARG A 477 32.83 57.34 25.60
N SER A 478 31.81 56.58 25.99
CA SER A 478 30.46 57.05 26.28
C SER A 478 29.96 56.48 27.61
N SER A 479 29.15 57.25 28.34
CA SER A 479 28.35 56.74 29.47
C SER A 479 27.04 56.07 29.03
N GLU A 480 26.69 56.17 27.75
CA GLU A 480 25.49 55.57 27.14
C GLU A 480 25.87 54.55 26.06
N TYR A 481 25.04 53.50 25.92
CA TYR A 481 25.23 52.43 24.93
C TYR A 481 25.23 52.99 23.50
N SER A 482 26.20 52.57 22.67
CA SER A 482 26.33 53.03 21.30
C SER A 482 26.63 51.87 20.35
N LEU A 483 26.09 51.95 19.13
CA LEU A 483 26.13 50.86 18.14
C LEU A 483 27.44 50.85 17.35
N LEU A 484 28.00 49.65 17.18
CA LEU A 484 29.32 49.41 16.60
C LEU A 484 29.24 48.59 15.29
N THR A 485 30.38 48.37 14.63
CA THR A 485 30.47 47.75 13.30
C THR A 485 31.31 46.48 13.34
N TYR A 486 30.85 45.40 12.71
CA TYR A 486 31.64 44.18 12.54
C TYR A 486 32.87 44.41 11.67
N ALA A 487 33.92 43.60 11.89
CA ALA A 487 35.22 43.67 11.20
C ALA A 487 35.96 45.03 11.29
N LYS A 488 35.47 45.98 12.10
CA LYS A 488 36.21 47.17 12.50
C LYS A 488 36.95 46.91 13.81
N THR A 489 38.24 47.21 13.83
CA THR A 489 39.05 47.19 15.06
C THR A 489 38.77 48.44 15.89
N TYR A 490 38.42 48.22 17.16
CA TYR A 490 38.27 49.24 18.19
C TYR A 490 39.44 49.13 19.17
N VAL A 491 40.29 50.15 19.22
CA VAL A 491 41.47 50.16 20.10
C VAL A 491 41.10 50.86 21.39
N VAL A 492 40.90 50.09 22.46
CA VAL A 492 40.55 50.63 23.78
C VAL A 492 41.80 50.73 24.65
N LYS A 493 42.01 51.91 25.22
CA LYS A 493 43.14 52.22 26.12
C LYS A 493 42.70 52.26 27.58
N ALA A 494 43.63 51.97 28.47
CA ALA A 494 43.56 52.25 29.90
C ALA A 494 43.47 53.77 30.18
N ASP A 495 43.17 54.11 31.44
CA ASP A 495 43.29 55.48 31.97
C ASP A 495 44.58 55.63 32.77
N ASP A 496 45.18 56.82 32.76
CA ASP A 496 46.30 57.15 33.63
C ASP A 496 45.78 57.56 35.03
N PHE A 497 46.25 56.85 36.06
CA PHE A 497 46.00 57.14 37.48
C PHE A 497 47.29 57.25 38.31
N THR A 498 48.44 57.46 37.66
CA THR A 498 49.77 57.51 38.31
C THR A 498 49.86 58.60 39.38
N SER A 499 49.16 59.72 39.19
CA SER A 499 49.08 60.83 40.14
C SER A 499 48.37 60.52 41.47
N ASP A 500 47.59 59.43 41.53
CA ASP A 500 47.00 58.88 42.75
C ASP A 500 47.88 57.76 43.38
N ASN A 501 49.11 57.55 42.87
CA ASN A 501 49.97 56.38 43.11
C ASN A 501 49.39 55.02 42.66
N TYR A 502 48.47 55.01 41.67
CA TYR A 502 47.97 53.77 41.06
C TYR A 502 48.67 53.46 39.73
N VAL A 503 49.11 52.22 39.57
CA VAL A 503 49.76 51.70 38.37
C VAL A 503 48.87 50.63 37.74
N LEU A 504 48.75 50.62 36.41
CA LEU A 504 48.03 49.56 35.68
C LEU A 504 48.75 48.23 35.94
N LYS A 505 48.00 47.20 36.30
CA LYS A 505 48.52 45.84 36.55
C LYS A 505 48.23 44.90 35.37
N SER A 506 47.01 44.96 34.85
CA SER A 506 46.60 44.15 33.70
C SER A 506 45.32 44.67 33.04
N ILE A 507 45.04 44.12 31.85
CA ILE A 507 43.77 44.22 31.14
C ILE A 507 43.23 42.80 30.94
N ASP A 508 42.02 42.51 31.39
CA ASP A 508 41.31 41.27 31.05
C ASP A 508 40.46 41.48 29.80
N TYR A 509 40.65 40.65 28.78
CA TYR A 509 39.81 40.60 27.57
C TYR A 509 39.89 39.21 26.92
N ASN A 510 38.74 38.70 26.44
CA ASN A 510 38.61 37.40 25.75
C ASN A 510 39.35 36.22 26.43
N GLY A 511 39.27 36.15 27.76
CA GLY A 511 39.92 35.10 28.57
C GLY A 511 41.43 35.27 28.78
N HIS A 512 42.06 36.32 28.24
CA HIS A 512 43.48 36.62 28.39
C HIS A 512 43.71 37.82 29.33
N ASN A 513 44.77 37.74 30.14
CA ASN A 513 45.20 38.78 31.07
C ASN A 513 46.47 39.44 30.54
N TYR A 514 46.31 40.58 29.87
CA TYR A 514 47.40 41.34 29.25
C TYR A 514 48.11 42.18 30.32
N THR A 515 49.39 41.91 30.61
CA THR A 515 50.18 42.61 31.65
C THR A 515 51.21 43.59 31.09
N ASP A 516 51.38 43.63 29.78
CA ASP A 516 52.50 44.28 29.05
C ASP A 516 52.05 45.45 28.14
N THR A 517 50.77 45.80 28.12
CA THR A 517 50.19 46.80 27.20
C THR A 517 49.20 47.76 27.88
N ASP A 518 49.19 49.03 27.43
CA ASP A 518 48.24 50.07 27.83
C ASP A 518 46.85 49.94 27.17
N LYS A 519 46.69 48.99 26.26
CA LYS A 519 45.57 48.93 25.30
C LYS A 519 45.30 47.51 24.80
N VAL A 520 44.08 47.28 24.34
CA VAL A 520 43.70 46.06 23.61
C VAL A 520 42.86 46.41 22.37
N SER A 521 42.99 45.57 21.33
CA SER A 521 42.28 45.69 20.06
C SER A 521 41.07 44.76 20.06
N VAL A 522 39.88 45.31 20.12
CA VAL A 522 38.61 44.57 20.11
C VAL A 522 38.03 44.58 18.69
N VAL A 523 37.66 43.41 18.18
CA VAL A 523 36.96 43.26 16.89
C VAL A 523 35.68 42.50 17.15
N LEU A 524 34.54 43.09 16.75
CA LEU A 524 33.25 42.41 16.84
C LEU A 524 33.03 41.51 15.61
N THR A 525 32.61 40.27 15.85
CA THR A 525 32.18 39.30 14.83
C THR A 525 30.70 38.97 15.01
N ALA A 526 30.10 38.20 14.08
CA ALA A 526 28.69 37.79 14.20
C ALA A 526 28.43 36.94 15.45
N ASP A 527 29.43 36.15 15.88
CA ASP A 527 29.38 35.22 17.01
C ASP A 527 29.73 35.90 18.35
N ASN A 528 30.30 37.11 18.29
CA ASN A 528 30.74 37.91 19.43
C ASN A 528 30.23 39.35 19.26
N SER A 529 28.90 39.50 19.27
CA SER A 529 28.19 40.76 19.04
C SER A 529 28.29 41.74 20.21
N GLU A 530 28.40 41.25 21.46
CA GLU A 530 28.74 42.03 22.65
C GLU A 530 30.07 41.55 23.26
N GLN A 531 30.89 42.48 23.76
CA GLN A 531 32.23 42.21 24.33
C GLN A 531 32.49 43.04 25.60
N GLU A 532 33.37 42.55 26.47
CA GLU A 532 33.73 43.20 27.74
C GLU A 532 35.25 43.23 27.97
N VAL A 533 35.76 44.38 28.43
CA VAL A 533 37.18 44.63 28.75
C VAL A 533 37.29 45.19 30.16
N THR A 534 38.20 44.66 30.98
CA THR A 534 38.38 45.10 32.37
C THR A 534 39.82 45.55 32.62
N PHE A 535 40.01 46.77 33.13
CA PHE A 535 41.32 47.34 33.48
C PHE A 535 41.56 47.25 34.99
N ASN A 536 42.67 46.64 35.41
CA ASN A 536 43.01 46.40 36.82
C ASN A 536 44.21 47.25 37.24
N TYR A 537 44.12 47.99 38.36
CA TYR A 537 45.16 48.88 38.86
C TYR A 537 45.53 48.56 40.31
N TYR A 538 46.81 48.60 40.68
CA TYR A 538 47.26 48.43 42.07
C TYR A 538 47.94 49.72 42.59
N LYS A 539 48.13 49.84 43.91
CA LYS A 539 48.72 51.02 44.56
C LYS A 539 50.09 50.68 45.17
N LYS A 540 51.08 51.55 45.03
CA LYS A 540 52.47 51.33 45.49
C LYS A 540 52.92 52.32 46.57
N GLU A 541 53.70 51.86 47.56
CA GLU A 541 54.07 52.65 48.76
C GLU A 541 55.57 52.67 49.15
N MET A 542 56.43 51.81 48.58
CA MET A 542 57.90 51.74 48.86
C MET A 542 58.69 51.62 47.54
N SER A 543 59.99 51.94 47.55
CA SER A 543 60.88 51.80 46.38
C SER A 543 62.34 51.46 46.74
N LYS A 544 63.06 50.83 45.80
CA LYS A 544 64.46 50.37 45.95
C LYS A 544 65.49 51.32 45.33
N VAL A 545 66.70 51.32 45.89
CA VAL A 545 67.79 52.26 45.54
C VAL A 545 69.13 51.52 45.40
N THR A 546 69.91 51.89 44.39
CA THR A 546 71.11 51.14 43.95
C THR A 546 72.41 51.93 44.20
N VAL A 547 73.47 51.25 44.65
CA VAL A 547 74.78 51.83 44.96
C VAL A 547 75.92 51.05 44.29
N ASN A 548 76.83 51.74 43.61
CA ASN A 548 77.72 51.11 42.62
C ASN A 548 79.17 51.64 42.67
N TYR A 549 80.18 50.75 42.60
CA TYR A 549 81.62 51.06 42.61
C TYR A 549 82.31 50.60 41.31
N TYR A 550 82.91 51.51 40.53
CA TYR A 550 83.26 51.30 39.12
C TYR A 550 84.76 51.28 38.83
N GLU A 551 85.16 50.50 37.82
CA GLU A 551 86.34 50.78 36.99
C GLU A 551 85.93 51.48 35.68
N ASN A 552 86.91 51.96 34.92
CA ASN A 552 86.85 52.83 33.73
C ASN A 552 86.02 54.14 33.80
N SER A 553 84.79 54.12 34.29
CA SER A 553 84.02 55.33 34.64
C SER A 553 82.74 54.93 35.37
N TYR A 554 82.21 55.80 36.22
CA TYR A 554 80.77 55.76 36.45
C TYR A 554 80.07 56.41 35.25
N SER A 555 79.34 55.59 34.53
CA SER A 555 78.08 55.96 33.88
C SER A 555 76.96 55.13 34.53
N LYS A 556 75.69 55.49 34.30
CA LYS A 556 74.54 54.79 34.90
C LYS A 556 74.56 53.27 34.63
N ASP A 557 75.13 52.86 33.51
CA ASP A 557 75.00 51.51 32.95
C ASP A 557 76.32 50.73 32.86
N ALA A 558 77.48 51.37 33.05
CA ALA A 558 78.74 50.62 33.16
C ALA A 558 78.60 49.61 34.31
N THR A 559 79.14 48.40 34.17
CA THR A 559 79.10 47.46 35.29
C THR A 559 80.04 47.99 36.36
N PRO A 560 79.54 48.39 37.54
CA PRO A 560 80.45 48.56 38.65
C PRO A 560 81.08 47.21 38.95
N ILE A 561 82.38 47.22 39.21
CA ILE A 561 83.10 46.06 39.74
C ILE A 561 82.56 45.59 41.10
N ASN A 562 81.68 46.38 41.74
CA ASN A 562 80.81 45.89 42.80
C ASN A 562 79.50 46.71 42.90
N THR A 563 78.32 46.06 42.95
CA THR A 563 76.99 46.67 43.20
C THR A 563 76.45 46.25 44.57
N GLU A 564 75.79 47.18 45.25
CA GLU A 564 75.05 46.98 46.51
C GLU A 564 73.65 47.64 46.42
N THR A 565 72.67 47.17 47.21
CA THR A 565 71.26 47.61 47.13
C THR A 565 70.69 47.96 48.50
N ILE A 566 69.86 49.00 48.59
CA ILE A 566 69.17 49.46 49.82
C ILE A 566 67.70 49.86 49.56
N ASP A 567 66.81 49.58 50.51
CA ASP A 567 65.36 49.91 50.41
C ASP A 567 65.05 51.26 51.09
N LEU A 568 64.22 52.13 50.49
CA LEU A 568 63.86 53.46 51.05
C LEU A 568 62.38 53.86 50.81
N PRO A 569 61.80 54.76 51.62
CA PRO A 569 60.44 55.28 51.39
C PRO A 569 60.40 56.27 50.21
N VAL A 570 59.34 56.17 49.40
CA VAL A 570 59.06 57.07 48.27
C VAL A 570 58.97 58.52 48.78
N GLY A 571 59.79 59.42 48.21
CA GLY A 571 59.85 60.85 48.55
C GLY A 571 60.93 61.28 49.57
N SER A 572 62.06 60.55 49.71
CA SER A 572 63.13 60.82 50.71
C SER A 572 64.56 60.84 50.12
N ASN A 573 65.60 61.24 50.89
CA ASN A 573 66.96 61.58 50.40
C ASN A 573 68.09 60.59 50.82
N VAL A 574 69.28 60.63 50.15
CA VAL A 574 70.33 59.57 50.18
C VAL A 574 71.75 60.06 50.64
N THR A 575 72.61 59.20 51.23
CA THR A 575 74.03 59.48 51.67
C THR A 575 74.94 58.22 51.79
N LEU A 576 76.29 58.36 51.77
CA LEU A 576 77.32 57.26 51.80
C LEU A 576 78.59 57.58 52.66
N THR A 577 79.52 56.62 52.84
CA THR A 577 80.74 56.74 53.69
C THR A 577 82.08 56.57 52.95
N ALA A 578 83.23 56.78 53.63
CA ALA A 578 84.56 56.87 53.01
C ALA A 578 85.29 55.53 52.78
N GLU A 579 85.13 54.53 53.65
CA GLU A 579 85.81 53.21 53.50
C GLU A 579 85.27 52.44 52.28
N GLN A 580 84.03 52.72 51.91
CA GLN A 580 83.37 52.28 50.68
C GLN A 580 84.03 52.84 49.40
N MET A 581 84.73 53.99 49.44
CA MET A 581 85.15 54.71 48.22
C MET A 581 86.49 54.28 47.59
N SER A 582 87.27 53.37 48.20
CA SER A 582 88.63 53.04 47.73
C SER A 582 88.96 51.55 47.65
N MET A 583 87.95 50.68 47.57
CA MET A 583 88.08 49.25 47.85
C MET A 583 88.69 48.39 46.71
N HIS A 584 88.74 48.86 45.45
CA HIS A 584 89.07 48.01 44.29
C HIS A 584 89.77 48.77 43.13
N LYS A 585 91.12 48.78 42.97
CA LYS A 585 91.79 49.49 41.82
C LYS A 585 92.88 48.72 41.02
N PRO A 586 92.64 48.52 39.71
CA PRO A 586 93.49 48.06 38.60
C PRO A 586 94.93 48.54 38.37
N ASP A 587 95.61 47.87 37.43
CA ASP A 587 96.87 48.28 36.79
C ASP A 587 96.65 48.53 35.29
N GLY A 588 97.16 49.67 34.82
CA GLY A 588 96.52 50.51 33.80
C GLY A 588 95.50 51.55 34.34
N TYR A 589 95.18 51.56 35.66
CA TYR A 589 94.00 52.26 36.22
C TYR A 589 94.31 53.27 37.33
N VAL A 590 93.50 54.35 37.38
CA VAL A 590 93.55 55.51 38.27
C VAL A 590 92.31 55.59 39.19
N THR A 591 92.23 56.59 40.07
CA THR A 591 91.53 56.53 41.37
C THR A 591 90.61 57.75 41.58
N PRO A 592 89.41 57.62 42.21
CA PRO A 592 88.49 58.75 42.41
C PRO A 592 88.93 59.68 43.53
N ALA A 593 88.38 60.90 43.52
CA ALA A 593 88.45 61.86 44.63
C ALA A 593 87.08 62.13 45.31
N ALA A 594 85.97 61.66 44.74
CA ALA A 594 84.61 61.82 45.27
C ALA A 594 83.64 60.77 44.65
N VAL A 595 82.45 60.62 45.25
CA VAL A 595 81.25 60.13 44.55
C VAL A 595 80.85 61.10 43.44
N ASP A 596 80.21 60.62 42.37
CA ASP A 596 79.87 61.51 41.26
C ASP A 596 78.65 62.41 41.52
N SER A 597 78.80 63.63 41.00
CA SER A 597 77.89 64.77 40.99
C SER A 597 76.54 64.57 40.30
N SER A 598 76.35 63.53 39.46
CA SER A 598 75.06 63.26 38.80
C SER A 598 74.12 62.32 39.58
N SER A 599 74.55 61.82 40.75
CA SER A 599 73.76 60.90 41.59
C SER A 599 72.42 61.53 42.05
N SER A 600 71.33 60.76 42.04
CA SER A 600 70.01 61.27 42.43
C SER A 600 69.91 61.56 43.93
N THR A 601 69.03 62.49 44.30
CA THR A 601 68.90 62.98 45.69
C THR A 601 67.51 62.80 46.32
N VAL A 602 66.52 62.27 45.58
CA VAL A 602 65.16 61.98 46.08
C VAL A 602 64.64 60.65 45.49
N VAL A 603 63.99 59.82 46.31
CA VAL A 603 63.41 58.51 45.94
C VAL A 603 62.02 58.65 45.30
N THR A 604 61.74 57.86 44.27
CA THR A 604 60.57 57.94 43.36
C THR A 604 59.70 56.67 43.38
N LEU A 605 58.69 56.58 42.50
CA LEU A 605 57.71 55.47 42.47
C LEU A 605 58.19 54.22 41.73
N GLU A 606 59.08 54.34 40.74
CA GLU A 606 59.68 53.17 40.07
C GLU A 606 60.81 52.59 40.95
N ASP A 607 60.97 51.27 40.97
CA ASP A 607 62.06 50.64 41.71
C ASP A 607 63.38 50.82 40.97
N TYR A 608 64.47 51.05 41.71
CA TYR A 608 65.84 51.23 41.19
C TYR A 608 66.04 52.48 40.31
N GLU A 609 65.03 53.34 40.16
CA GLU A 609 65.11 54.61 39.42
C GLU A 609 66.14 55.58 40.06
N THR A 610 66.38 55.43 41.38
CA THR A 610 67.31 56.22 42.18
C THR A 610 68.65 55.47 42.37
N VAL A 611 69.78 56.10 42.02
CA VAL A 611 71.12 55.46 41.94
C VAL A 611 72.26 56.40 42.42
N VAL A 612 73.31 55.87 43.09
CA VAL A 612 74.48 56.62 43.65
C VAL A 612 75.83 55.88 43.48
N ASN A 613 76.95 56.56 43.13
CA ASN A 613 78.06 55.90 42.39
C ASN A 613 79.52 56.42 42.68
N VAL A 614 80.57 55.58 42.48
CA VAL A 614 82.03 55.79 42.82
C VAL A 614 83.00 55.28 41.73
N VAL A 615 84.18 55.90 41.46
CA VAL A 615 84.91 55.72 40.16
C VAL A 615 86.46 55.55 40.15
N TYR A 616 86.96 54.36 39.86
CA TYR A 616 88.33 54.11 39.31
C TYR A 616 88.31 54.15 37.76
N THR A 617 89.43 54.40 37.05
CA THR A 617 89.43 54.41 35.55
C THR A 617 90.67 53.79 34.90
N LYS A 618 90.60 52.85 33.93
CA LYS A 618 91.80 52.22 33.29
C LYS A 618 92.00 52.92 31.90
N ASP A 619 92.16 52.16 30.81
CA ASP A 619 92.28 52.59 29.40
C ASP A 619 91.84 51.43 28.46
N SER A 620 91.30 51.74 27.28
CA SER A 620 90.47 50.78 26.51
C SER A 620 90.60 50.87 24.97
N PHE A 621 90.39 49.73 24.31
CA PHE A 621 90.58 49.54 22.87
C PHE A 621 89.48 48.62 22.29
N PRO A 622 88.75 49.03 21.25
CA PRO A 622 87.64 48.26 20.70
C PRO A 622 88.09 47.00 19.94
N TYR A 623 87.13 46.14 19.66
CA TYR A 623 87.27 44.97 18.77
C TYR A 623 86.01 44.80 17.92
N THR A 624 86.07 43.95 16.89
CA THR A 624 84.91 43.71 16.02
C THR A 624 84.77 42.23 15.72
N ILE A 625 83.56 41.71 15.89
CA ILE A 625 83.21 40.36 15.46
C ILE A 625 82.49 40.50 14.12
N LYS A 626 82.94 39.77 13.09
CA LYS A 626 82.31 39.71 11.77
C LYS A 626 81.60 38.36 11.57
N TYR A 627 80.46 38.39 10.89
CA TYR A 627 79.58 37.24 10.71
C TYR A 627 79.32 36.96 9.23
N TYR A 628 79.46 35.70 8.83
CA TYR A 628 79.37 35.24 7.45
C TYR A 628 78.48 34.00 7.31
N LYS A 629 77.73 33.88 6.21
CA LYS A 629 76.95 32.70 5.78
C LYS A 629 77.72 31.98 4.67
N ASP A 630 77.75 30.66 4.72
CA ASP A 630 78.30 29.72 3.73
C ASP A 630 79.82 29.83 3.43
N ASP A 631 80.39 31.01 3.16
CA ASP A 631 81.83 31.25 2.93
C ASP A 631 82.29 32.62 3.50
N LEU A 632 83.60 32.81 3.73
CA LEU A 632 84.20 34.01 4.33
C LEU A 632 84.44 35.13 3.29
N LEU A 633 83.36 35.59 2.63
CA LEU A 633 83.42 36.62 1.59
C LEU A 633 82.80 37.94 2.07
N ASP A 634 83.56 39.04 1.97
CA ASP A 634 83.08 40.42 2.20
C ASP A 634 82.20 40.90 1.01
N ASP A 635 81.17 40.13 0.67
CA ASP A 635 80.14 40.46 -0.32
C ASP A 635 78.72 40.41 0.27
N LYS A 636 77.72 40.85 -0.49
CA LYS A 636 76.36 41.09 0.00
C LYS A 636 75.53 39.82 0.23
N ASP A 637 75.98 38.68 -0.28
CA ASP A 637 75.25 37.41 -0.21
C ASP A 637 75.81 36.50 0.90
N HIS A 638 77.08 36.70 1.30
CA HIS A 638 77.75 35.97 2.37
C HIS A 638 77.95 36.81 3.65
N TYR A 639 78.24 38.12 3.58
CA TYR A 639 78.46 38.95 4.77
C TYR A 639 77.13 39.35 5.43
N LEU A 640 76.90 38.82 6.63
CA LEU A 640 75.67 39.03 7.40
C LEU A 640 75.70 40.33 8.21
N GLY A 641 76.88 40.68 8.71
CA GLY A 641 77.08 41.87 9.52
C GLY A 641 78.36 41.85 10.33
N SER A 642 78.54 42.92 11.09
CA SER A 642 79.57 43.04 12.12
C SER A 642 78.94 43.55 13.40
N ASP A 643 79.39 42.99 14.51
CA ASP A 643 79.18 43.52 15.86
C ASP A 643 80.47 44.27 16.28
N PRO A 644 80.53 45.60 16.07
CA PRO A 644 81.59 46.42 16.61
C PRO A 644 81.38 46.55 18.12
N LYS A 645 82.11 45.75 18.88
CA LYS A 645 82.08 45.80 20.33
C LYS A 645 82.76 47.08 20.81
N ASP A 646 82.23 47.63 21.90
CA ASP A 646 82.76 48.82 22.56
C ASP A 646 84.25 48.68 22.90
N ALA A 647 84.86 49.81 23.28
CA ALA A 647 86.22 49.86 23.80
C ALA A 647 86.32 49.06 25.11
N VAL A 648 86.51 47.75 24.97
CA VAL A 648 86.87 46.83 26.03
C VAL A 648 88.32 47.04 26.40
N GLU A 649 88.66 46.57 27.59
CA GLU A 649 89.72 47.20 28.32
C GLU A 649 91.07 46.50 28.06
N PHE A 650 92.18 47.25 28.14
CA PHE A 650 93.50 46.78 27.71
C PHE A 650 93.90 45.42 28.31
N GLU A 651 94.51 44.56 27.47
CA GLU A 651 94.91 43.17 27.76
C GLU A 651 93.79 42.13 27.94
N THR A 652 92.51 42.49 27.92
CA THR A 652 91.38 41.54 27.99
C THR A 652 91.54 40.43 26.94
N VAL A 653 91.39 39.15 27.30
CA VAL A 653 91.34 38.06 26.31
C VAL A 653 89.89 37.75 26.01
N ILE A 654 89.45 38.03 24.79
CA ILE A 654 88.19 37.53 24.24
C ILE A 654 88.49 36.12 23.75
N LYS A 655 88.08 35.08 24.48
CA LYS A 655 88.30 33.71 24.03
C LYS A 655 87.39 33.39 22.85
N ALA A 656 87.78 32.45 22.00
CA ALA A 656 86.90 31.97 20.95
C ALA A 656 85.62 31.30 21.50
N GLU A 657 85.64 30.84 22.75
CA GLU A 657 84.44 30.34 23.47
C GLU A 657 83.57 31.45 24.09
N ASP A 658 84.07 32.68 24.21
CA ASP A 658 83.31 33.85 24.73
C ASP A 658 82.63 34.66 23.60
N VAL A 659 82.78 34.22 22.35
CA VAL A 659 82.20 34.84 21.15
C VAL A 659 80.76 34.35 20.99
N ASP A 660 79.82 35.29 20.86
CA ASP A 660 78.43 34.97 20.54
C ASP A 660 78.34 34.47 19.09
N VAL A 661 78.42 33.15 18.92
CA VAL A 661 78.24 32.44 17.64
C VAL A 661 76.77 32.23 17.26
N THR A 662 75.86 32.98 17.87
CA THR A 662 74.42 33.00 17.52
C THR A 662 73.97 34.37 17.01
N LEU A 663 74.76 35.43 17.23
CA LEU A 663 74.45 36.77 16.75
C LEU A 663 74.53 36.86 15.23
N TYR A 664 73.54 37.52 14.62
CA TYR A 664 73.30 37.51 13.16
C TYR A 664 73.13 36.11 12.54
N LYS A 665 72.93 35.03 13.32
CA LYS A 665 72.69 33.70 12.78
C LYS A 665 71.49 33.71 11.82
N PRO A 666 71.63 33.27 10.55
CA PRO A 666 70.50 33.14 9.65
C PRO A 666 69.56 32.04 10.14
N ASP A 667 68.26 32.27 10.01
CA ASP A 667 67.26 31.24 10.32
C ASP A 667 67.56 29.95 9.52
N GLY A 668 67.43 28.79 10.16
CA GLY A 668 67.71 27.49 9.53
C GLY A 668 69.18 27.08 9.47
N TYR A 669 70.09 27.83 10.10
CA TYR A 669 71.49 27.42 10.30
C TYR A 669 71.76 26.97 11.74
N GLU A 670 72.69 26.03 11.89
CA GLU A 670 73.29 25.67 13.17
C GLU A 670 74.19 26.82 13.69
N ASP A 671 74.57 26.76 14.96
CA ASP A 671 75.45 27.77 15.57
C ASP A 671 76.79 27.91 14.83
N GLY A 672 77.29 29.13 14.76
CA GLY A 672 78.46 29.48 13.95
C GLY A 672 79.76 28.89 14.51
N ALA A 673 80.73 28.67 13.62
CA ALA A 673 82.09 28.32 14.04
C ALA A 673 82.98 29.56 14.02
N VAL A 674 83.65 29.87 15.14
CA VAL A 674 84.72 30.88 15.17
C VAL A 674 85.91 30.38 14.34
N GLN A 675 86.37 31.20 13.40
CA GLN A 675 87.39 30.84 12.42
C GLN A 675 88.82 31.20 12.87
N SER A 676 88.98 31.57 14.15
CA SER A 676 90.24 31.97 14.78
C SER A 676 90.31 31.47 16.23
N THR A 677 91.53 31.37 16.77
CA THR A 677 91.75 31.17 18.22
C THR A 677 91.45 32.44 19.01
N ASP A 678 91.47 32.34 20.34
CA ASP A 678 91.35 33.45 21.30
C ASP A 678 92.07 34.74 20.87
N LEU A 679 91.35 35.86 20.94
CA LEU A 679 91.85 37.19 20.64
C LEU A 679 92.20 37.93 21.93
N LYS A 680 93.48 38.16 22.18
CA LYS A 680 93.90 39.13 23.20
C LYS A 680 93.72 40.55 22.66
N ILE A 681 92.90 41.35 23.34
CA ILE A 681 92.72 42.79 23.09
C ILE A 681 94.07 43.47 23.26
N THR A 682 94.57 43.98 22.14
CA THR A 682 95.77 44.80 22.08
C THR A 682 95.39 46.28 21.99
N SER A 683 96.38 47.16 22.13
CA SER A 683 96.22 48.60 21.86
C SER A 683 96.13 48.95 20.37
N ASP A 684 95.71 48.02 19.51
CA ASP A 684 95.77 48.08 18.03
C ASP A 684 94.45 47.54 17.46
N ALA A 685 93.43 48.41 17.45
CA ALA A 685 92.03 48.03 17.19
C ALA A 685 91.80 47.33 15.85
N ASP A 686 92.50 47.72 14.78
CA ASP A 686 92.37 47.10 13.45
C ASP A 686 92.80 45.62 13.42
N LYS A 687 93.53 45.15 14.44
CA LYS A 687 93.91 43.74 14.63
C LYS A 687 93.03 43.00 15.63
N ASN A 688 92.22 43.73 16.39
CA ASN A 688 91.27 43.16 17.33
C ASN A 688 90.00 42.72 16.56
N VAL A 689 90.11 41.68 15.72
CA VAL A 689 89.02 41.19 14.86
C VAL A 689 88.83 39.67 15.01
N ILE A 690 87.57 39.23 15.07
CA ILE A 690 87.16 37.82 15.13
C ILE A 690 86.18 37.55 13.98
N ASN A 691 86.28 36.39 13.31
CA ASN A 691 85.34 35.98 12.27
C ASN A 691 84.53 34.74 12.72
N VAL A 692 83.22 34.77 12.50
CA VAL A 692 82.26 33.68 12.72
C VAL A 692 81.66 33.27 11.37
N LEU A 693 81.59 31.96 11.12
CA LEU A 693 81.04 31.39 9.88
C LEU A 693 79.89 30.41 10.17
N TYR A 694 78.73 30.68 9.58
CA TYR A 694 77.56 29.80 9.55
C TYR A 694 77.59 28.98 8.25
N SER A 695 78.21 27.79 8.30
CA SER A 695 78.37 26.89 7.14
C SER A 695 77.60 25.56 7.26
N THR A 696 77.00 25.28 8.43
CA THR A 696 76.18 24.07 8.64
C THR A 696 74.71 24.46 8.67
N LYS A 697 73.94 23.95 7.71
CA LYS A 697 72.48 24.08 7.67
C LYS A 697 71.84 23.10 8.66
N ALA A 698 70.83 23.57 9.38
CA ALA A 698 70.16 22.80 10.42
C ALA A 698 69.21 21.74 9.84
N LYS A 699 68.97 20.70 10.65
CA LYS A 699 67.94 19.68 10.40
C LYS A 699 66.63 20.14 11.04
N ILE A 700 65.73 20.67 10.23
CA ILE A 700 64.43 21.18 10.69
C ILE A 700 63.36 20.08 10.56
N GLY A 701 63.43 19.29 9.48
CA GLY A 701 62.43 18.29 9.13
C GLY A 701 61.18 18.85 8.45
N TYR A 702 60.31 17.93 8.02
CA TYR A 702 58.97 18.21 7.47
C TYR A 702 57.97 17.12 7.87
N GLU A 703 56.69 17.46 7.74
CA GLU A 703 55.54 16.58 8.00
C GLU A 703 54.61 16.53 6.78
N VAL A 704 54.23 15.33 6.33
CA VAL A 704 53.24 15.12 5.27
C VAL A 704 52.00 14.50 5.91
N ARG A 705 50.85 15.17 5.80
CA ARG A 705 49.56 14.70 6.32
C ARG A 705 48.67 14.21 5.19
N TYR A 706 48.08 13.04 5.36
CA TYR A 706 47.25 12.38 4.35
C TYR A 706 45.79 12.38 4.79
N TYR A 707 44.88 12.70 3.87
CA TYR A 707 43.44 12.83 4.13
C TYR A 707 42.60 12.17 3.01
N HIS A 708 41.37 11.78 3.32
CA HIS A 708 40.34 11.41 2.33
C HIS A 708 39.39 12.58 2.05
N ASP A 709 39.05 12.84 0.80
CA ASP A 709 38.07 13.85 0.33
C ASP A 709 38.37 15.35 0.66
N SER A 710 38.81 15.71 1.87
CA SER A 710 39.16 17.08 2.29
C SER A 710 40.17 17.12 3.45
N VAL A 711 40.79 18.27 3.71
CA VAL A 711 41.77 18.47 4.81
C VAL A 711 41.15 18.66 6.21
N ASP A 712 39.93 18.19 6.43
CA ASP A 712 39.24 18.28 7.72
C ASP A 712 39.74 17.20 8.70
N ASP A 713 39.73 17.48 10.00
CA ASP A 713 40.25 16.55 11.02
C ASP A 713 39.49 15.21 11.09
N SER A 714 38.21 15.17 10.66
CA SER A 714 37.44 13.93 10.53
C SER A 714 37.94 13.00 9.43
N ASN A 715 38.72 13.54 8.50
CA ASN A 715 39.14 12.92 7.25
C ASN A 715 40.65 12.59 7.24
N TYR A 716 41.35 12.93 8.32
CA TYR A 716 42.76 12.61 8.54
C TYR A 716 42.98 11.09 8.59
N ILE A 717 43.93 10.60 7.79
CA ILE A 717 44.30 9.18 7.70
C ILE A 717 45.49 8.91 8.63
N ASP A 718 46.66 9.46 8.27
CA ASP A 718 47.90 9.36 9.03
C ASP A 718 48.90 10.43 8.54
N LYS A 719 50.10 10.46 9.13
CA LYS A 719 51.19 11.36 8.74
C LYS A 719 52.54 10.66 8.60
N TYR A 720 53.32 11.12 7.63
CA TYR A 720 54.74 10.81 7.52
C TYR A 720 55.56 11.98 8.05
N VAL A 721 56.57 11.71 8.88
CA VAL A 721 57.48 12.72 9.43
C VAL A 721 58.91 12.38 9.06
N ASN A 722 59.64 13.34 8.52
CA ASN A 722 61.07 13.23 8.25
C ASN A 722 61.80 14.28 9.09
N GLU A 723 62.43 13.86 10.19
CA GLU A 723 63.11 14.79 11.13
C GLU A 723 64.51 15.21 10.66
N GLU A 724 65.09 14.48 9.70
CA GLU A 724 66.48 14.64 9.26
C GLU A 724 66.63 15.59 8.05
N ALA A 725 65.52 16.17 7.57
CA ALA A 725 65.52 17.03 6.39
C ALA A 725 66.17 18.40 6.66
N VAL A 726 67.10 18.77 5.78
CA VAL A 726 67.99 19.93 5.93
C VAL A 726 67.33 21.19 5.35
N PHE A 727 67.55 22.33 6.00
CA PHE A 727 67.08 23.64 5.55
C PHE A 727 67.42 23.96 4.07
N GLU A 728 66.52 24.67 3.39
CA GLU A 728 66.55 25.01 1.95
C GLU A 728 66.51 23.79 0.98
N THR A 729 66.31 22.55 1.45
CA THR A 729 66.12 21.39 0.55
C THR A 729 64.68 21.24 0.06
N THR A 730 64.48 20.65 -1.13
CA THR A 730 63.14 20.31 -1.66
C THR A 730 62.52 19.17 -0.86
N ILE A 731 61.22 19.26 -0.57
CA ILE A 731 60.48 18.18 0.10
C ILE A 731 60.14 17.09 -0.91
N ASP A 732 60.62 15.87 -0.67
CA ASP A 732 60.44 14.68 -1.51
C ASP A 732 59.76 13.56 -0.69
N PHE A 733 58.74 12.91 -1.25
CA PHE A 733 57.89 11.92 -0.59
C PHE A 733 57.02 11.16 -1.60
N ASP A 734 56.51 9.99 -1.20
CA ASP A 734 55.54 9.25 -2.01
C ASP A 734 54.12 9.80 -1.75
N VAL A 735 53.50 10.37 -2.79
CA VAL A 735 52.16 10.95 -2.72
C VAL A 735 51.05 9.89 -2.55
N ASP A 736 51.32 8.63 -2.90
CA ASP A 736 50.37 7.52 -2.80
C ASP A 736 50.63 6.61 -1.57
N LEU A 737 51.54 7.00 -0.67
CA LEU A 737 52.00 6.21 0.48
C LEU A 737 50.88 5.63 1.37
N HIS A 738 49.80 6.40 1.57
CA HIS A 738 48.64 6.00 2.39
C HIS A 738 47.35 5.90 1.56
N LYS A 739 47.45 5.72 0.24
CA LYS A 739 46.30 5.59 -0.65
C LYS A 739 45.59 4.25 -0.43
N GLY A 740 44.45 4.28 0.22
CA GLY A 740 43.56 3.13 0.36
C GLY A 740 42.97 2.66 -0.97
N GLU A 741 42.47 1.41 -1.00
CA GLU A 741 41.64 0.94 -2.11
C GLU A 741 40.39 1.82 -2.24
N GLY A 742 39.96 2.08 -3.48
CA GLY A 742 38.79 2.93 -3.76
C GLY A 742 39.11 4.40 -4.06
N TYR A 743 40.35 4.83 -3.89
CA TYR A 743 40.77 6.23 -4.03
C TYR A 743 41.76 6.45 -5.20
N LYS A 744 41.73 7.67 -5.76
CA LYS A 744 42.66 8.15 -6.79
C LYS A 744 44.04 8.46 -6.20
N SER A 745 45.02 8.73 -7.08
CA SER A 745 46.34 9.23 -6.65
C SER A 745 46.21 10.59 -5.94
N GLY A 746 47.07 10.83 -4.95
CA GLY A 746 46.93 11.96 -4.02
C GLY A 746 47.16 13.33 -4.67
N VAL A 747 46.33 14.31 -4.29
CA VAL A 747 46.43 15.70 -4.72
C VAL A 747 47.08 16.55 -3.63
N ILE A 748 48.26 17.09 -3.93
CA ILE A 748 48.97 18.04 -3.06
C ILE A 748 48.23 19.37 -3.05
N GLN A 749 47.84 19.85 -1.87
CA GLN A 749 47.08 21.09 -1.73
C GLN A 749 47.97 22.32 -1.91
N SER A 750 47.40 23.41 -2.45
CA SER A 750 48.12 24.62 -2.87
C SER A 750 48.74 25.45 -1.72
N ASN A 751 48.38 25.15 -0.47
CA ASN A 751 48.96 25.69 0.76
C ASN A 751 50.13 24.85 1.33
N SER A 752 50.51 23.75 0.66
CA SER A 752 51.59 22.87 1.11
C SER A 752 52.98 23.49 0.95
N ALA A 753 53.88 23.18 1.87
CA ALA A 753 55.30 23.42 1.70
C ALA A 753 55.87 22.69 0.47
N THR A 754 56.89 23.27 -0.16
CA THR A 754 57.63 22.64 -1.28
C THR A 754 59.14 22.54 -1.01
N THR A 755 59.63 23.31 -0.03
CA THR A 755 61.00 23.26 0.49
C THR A 755 60.97 23.32 2.02
N VAL A 756 62.03 22.80 2.64
CA VAL A 756 62.24 22.86 4.10
C VAL A 756 62.64 24.28 4.48
N THR A 757 61.72 25.01 5.12
CA THR A 757 61.97 26.33 5.71
C THR A 757 62.60 26.18 7.10
N SER A 758 62.97 27.30 7.71
CA SER A 758 63.56 27.38 9.05
C SER A 758 62.55 27.15 10.18
N ASP A 759 61.27 27.35 9.92
CA ASP A 759 60.17 27.12 10.85
C ASP A 759 59.52 25.77 10.53
N ARG A 760 59.60 24.84 11.48
CA ARG A 760 59.08 23.47 11.32
C ARG A 760 57.56 23.44 11.19
N ASP A 761 56.84 24.37 11.79
CA ASP A 761 55.37 24.40 11.74
C ASP A 761 54.85 24.89 10.38
N ASN A 762 55.70 25.56 9.59
CA ASN A 762 55.44 25.88 8.18
C ASN A 762 55.86 24.75 7.21
N ASN A 763 56.61 23.75 7.67
CA ASN A 763 57.13 22.64 6.83
C ASN A 763 56.11 21.49 6.69
N ILE A 764 54.84 21.82 6.44
CA ILE A 764 53.74 20.85 6.36
C ILE A 764 53.24 20.71 4.91
N VAL A 765 53.06 19.47 4.46
CA VAL A 765 52.45 19.11 3.18
C VAL A 765 51.11 18.44 3.42
N TYR A 766 50.09 18.83 2.66
CA TYR A 766 48.74 18.28 2.75
C TYR A 766 48.42 17.50 1.47
N VAL A 767 48.17 16.20 1.61
CA VAL A 767 47.80 15.29 0.51
C VAL A 767 46.36 14.86 0.72
N VAL A 768 45.50 15.06 -0.29
CA VAL A 768 44.10 14.62 -0.25
C VAL A 768 43.88 13.55 -1.31
N TYR A 769 43.31 12.42 -0.92
CA TYR A 769 42.86 11.36 -1.81
C TYR A 769 41.38 11.54 -2.12
N GLU A 770 41.03 11.85 -3.37
CA GLU A 770 39.65 11.83 -3.85
C GLU A 770 39.15 10.40 -4.08
N LYS A 771 37.90 10.12 -3.73
CA LYS A 771 37.22 8.87 -4.12
C LYS A 771 37.19 8.67 -5.65
N ASP A 772 37.50 7.45 -6.09
CA ASP A 772 37.38 7.04 -7.50
C ASP A 772 35.97 6.48 -7.80
N SER A 773 35.67 6.15 -9.06
CA SER A 773 34.37 5.64 -9.49
C SER A 773 34.45 4.25 -10.11
N PHE A 774 33.64 3.32 -9.59
CA PHE A 774 33.69 1.90 -9.91
C PHE A 774 32.45 1.43 -10.68
N PRO A 775 32.63 0.52 -11.67
CA PRO A 775 31.51 -0.01 -12.42
C PRO A 775 30.59 -0.86 -11.54
N TYR A 776 29.30 -0.78 -11.83
CA TYR A 776 28.29 -1.66 -11.26
C TYR A 776 27.39 -2.28 -12.34
N THR A 777 26.88 -3.46 -12.03
CA THR A 777 25.93 -4.21 -12.86
C THR A 777 24.79 -4.72 -11.98
N ILE A 778 23.55 -4.34 -12.32
CA ILE A 778 22.34 -4.86 -11.69
C ILE A 778 21.74 -5.88 -12.65
N ASN A 779 21.69 -7.15 -12.24
CA ASN A 779 21.11 -8.25 -12.99
C ASN A 779 19.69 -8.51 -12.48
N TYR A 780 18.71 -8.52 -13.39
CA TYR A 780 17.30 -8.73 -13.06
C TYR A 780 16.84 -10.11 -13.50
N TYR A 781 16.18 -10.83 -12.60
CA TYR A 781 15.62 -12.17 -12.83
C TYR A 781 14.16 -12.22 -12.40
N LYS A 782 13.38 -13.12 -13.00
CA LYS A 782 12.08 -13.54 -12.48
C LYS A 782 12.08 -15.03 -12.18
N LYS A 783 11.24 -15.48 -11.25
CA LYS A 783 11.01 -16.90 -11.02
C LYS A 783 10.00 -17.49 -12.01
N SER A 784 10.32 -18.64 -12.58
CA SER A 784 9.40 -19.43 -13.39
C SER A 784 8.33 -20.14 -12.53
N ALA A 785 7.38 -20.81 -13.18
CA ALA A 785 6.50 -21.79 -12.55
C ALA A 785 7.26 -22.93 -11.83
N SER A 786 8.51 -23.23 -12.24
CA SER A 786 9.42 -24.20 -11.61
C SER A 786 10.30 -23.62 -10.49
N ASP A 787 10.09 -22.35 -10.09
CA ASP A 787 10.92 -21.58 -9.14
C ASP A 787 12.39 -21.37 -9.60
N GLU A 788 12.66 -21.54 -10.90
CA GLU A 788 13.95 -21.26 -11.53
C GLU A 788 14.08 -19.77 -11.88
N GLU A 789 15.27 -19.20 -11.66
CA GLU A 789 15.57 -17.79 -11.96
C GLU A 789 15.88 -17.60 -13.46
N VAL A 790 14.98 -16.91 -14.17
CA VAL A 790 15.12 -16.56 -15.59
C VAL A 790 15.56 -15.11 -15.73
N GLU A 791 16.69 -14.88 -16.39
CA GLU A 791 17.26 -13.54 -16.62
C GLU A 791 16.35 -12.70 -17.53
N LEU A 792 16.04 -11.47 -17.09
CA LEU A 792 15.29 -10.45 -17.83
C LEU A 792 16.20 -9.39 -18.47
N GLY A 793 17.46 -9.33 -18.02
CA GLY A 793 18.50 -8.47 -18.55
C GLY A 793 19.24 -7.71 -17.46
N THR A 794 20.15 -6.84 -17.88
CA THR A 794 21.10 -6.15 -17.00
C THR A 794 21.05 -4.63 -17.19
N VAL A 795 21.40 -3.90 -16.14
CA VAL A 795 21.65 -2.44 -16.16
C VAL A 795 23.07 -2.21 -15.65
N THR A 796 23.88 -1.49 -16.42
CA THR A 796 25.27 -1.15 -16.06
C THR A 796 25.43 0.34 -15.83
N GLY A 797 26.28 0.70 -14.88
CA GLY A 797 26.62 2.08 -14.56
C GLY A 797 27.99 2.20 -13.90
N SER A 798 28.29 3.38 -13.36
CA SER A 798 29.44 3.63 -12.50
C SER A 798 29.03 4.57 -11.38
N ALA A 799 29.58 4.38 -10.19
CA ALA A 799 29.26 5.16 -9.00
C ALA A 799 30.51 5.37 -8.13
N VAL A 800 30.50 6.40 -7.29
CA VAL A 800 31.66 6.81 -6.48
C VAL A 800 31.88 5.82 -5.34
N PHE A 801 33.14 5.53 -5.00
CA PHE A 801 33.48 4.65 -3.87
C PHE A 801 32.77 5.05 -2.57
N GLU A 802 32.30 4.06 -1.80
CA GLU A 802 31.43 4.21 -0.60
C GLU A 802 30.05 4.85 -0.84
N SER A 803 29.72 5.34 -2.04
CA SER A 803 28.36 5.82 -2.32
C SER A 803 27.35 4.67 -2.34
N THR A 804 26.07 5.00 -2.22
CA THR A 804 24.99 4.04 -2.48
C THR A 804 24.63 4.06 -3.97
N ILE A 805 24.50 2.89 -4.57
CA ILE A 805 23.90 2.69 -5.90
C ILE A 805 22.39 2.80 -5.70
N ASP A 806 21.76 3.73 -6.41
CA ASP A 806 20.31 3.82 -6.48
C ASP A 806 19.79 2.67 -7.38
N VAL A 807 19.01 1.76 -6.78
CA VAL A 807 18.51 0.56 -7.45
C VAL A 807 17.00 0.68 -7.58
N ASP A 808 16.54 1.08 -8.77
CA ASP A 808 15.16 0.86 -9.18
C ASP A 808 14.92 -0.65 -9.32
N VAL A 809 14.49 -1.27 -8.22
CA VAL A 809 14.17 -2.71 -8.17
C VAL A 809 13.07 -3.11 -9.14
N ASN A 810 12.29 -2.16 -9.69
CA ASN A 810 11.21 -2.42 -10.62
C ASN A 810 11.57 -2.09 -12.09
N ALA A 811 12.80 -1.65 -12.40
CA ALA A 811 13.28 -1.24 -13.74
C ALA A 811 13.17 -2.30 -14.87
N LYS A 812 12.95 -3.57 -14.50
CA LYS A 812 12.72 -4.72 -15.40
C LYS A 812 11.52 -5.58 -14.96
N LYS A 813 10.64 -5.07 -14.10
CA LYS A 813 9.48 -5.81 -13.60
C LYS A 813 8.57 -6.21 -14.77
N PRO A 814 8.15 -7.47 -14.90
CA PRO A 814 7.09 -7.85 -15.82
C PRO A 814 5.80 -7.06 -15.52
N THR A 815 5.03 -6.71 -16.55
CA THR A 815 3.83 -5.87 -16.43
C THR A 815 2.78 -6.47 -15.51
N GLU A 816 2.69 -7.80 -15.47
CA GLU A 816 1.65 -8.57 -14.76
C GLU A 816 2.27 -9.77 -14.03
N GLY A 817 1.67 -10.20 -12.92
CA GLY A 817 1.90 -11.51 -12.32
C GLY A 817 3.05 -11.63 -11.29
N TYR A 818 3.77 -10.54 -10.98
CA TYR A 818 4.94 -10.56 -10.11
C TYR A 818 4.91 -9.44 -9.06
N LYS A 819 5.50 -9.74 -7.89
CA LYS A 819 5.74 -8.80 -6.79
C LYS A 819 6.82 -7.78 -7.17
N GLU A 820 6.97 -6.75 -6.35
CA GLU A 820 8.12 -5.83 -6.46
C GLU A 820 9.46 -6.58 -6.38
N GLY A 821 10.48 -6.03 -7.04
CA GLY A 821 11.80 -6.66 -7.06
C GLY A 821 12.48 -6.64 -5.69
N VAL A 822 13.06 -7.76 -5.29
CA VAL A 822 13.85 -7.87 -4.06
C VAL A 822 15.33 -8.03 -4.41
N ILE A 823 16.20 -7.26 -3.75
CA ILE A 823 17.66 -7.47 -3.83
C ILE A 823 17.98 -8.72 -2.99
N VAL A 824 18.37 -9.80 -3.67
CA VAL A 824 18.69 -11.09 -3.03
C VAL A 824 20.20 -11.34 -2.90
N GLU A 825 21.02 -10.64 -3.69
CA GLU A 825 22.48 -10.79 -3.71
C GLU A 825 23.16 -9.46 -4.08
N GLY A 826 24.37 -9.24 -3.58
CA GLY A 826 25.12 -7.99 -3.75
C GLY A 826 24.88 -6.95 -2.65
N ASN A 827 25.71 -5.90 -2.64
CA ASN A 827 25.56 -4.73 -1.77
C ASN A 827 25.22 -3.52 -2.63
N THR A 828 24.37 -2.62 -2.13
CA THR A 828 24.14 -1.29 -2.75
C THR A 828 25.29 -0.30 -2.49
N THR A 829 26.10 -0.49 -1.46
CA THR A 829 27.30 0.34 -1.22
C THR A 829 28.43 -0.04 -2.18
N VAL A 830 28.96 0.94 -2.93
CA VAL A 830 30.05 0.77 -3.89
C VAL A 830 31.35 0.37 -3.20
N LYS A 831 31.94 -0.74 -3.65
CA LYS A 831 33.28 -1.22 -3.28
C LYS A 831 34.24 -1.01 -4.45
N ALA A 832 35.54 -1.10 -4.18
CA ALA A 832 36.57 -1.11 -5.22
C ALA A 832 36.46 -2.40 -6.06
N GLY A 833 36.65 -2.28 -7.38
CA GLY A 833 36.49 -3.39 -8.33
C GLY A 833 35.11 -3.41 -9.02
N GLU A 834 34.60 -4.62 -9.31
CA GLU A 834 33.30 -4.82 -9.94
C GLU A 834 32.20 -4.99 -8.88
N ASN A 835 31.10 -4.24 -9.02
CA ASN A 835 29.96 -4.31 -8.10
C ASN A 835 28.77 -5.00 -8.80
N VAL A 836 28.36 -6.18 -8.34
CA VAL A 836 27.21 -6.90 -8.91
C VAL A 836 26.07 -6.96 -7.90
N ILE A 837 24.87 -6.60 -8.34
CA ILE A 837 23.62 -6.65 -7.58
C ILE A 837 22.64 -7.56 -8.32
N LYS A 838 21.87 -8.37 -7.59
CA LYS A 838 20.87 -9.30 -8.13
C LYS A 838 19.49 -8.94 -7.61
N VAL A 839 18.59 -8.58 -8.51
CA VAL A 839 17.17 -8.33 -8.22
C VAL A 839 16.36 -9.51 -8.73
N VAL A 840 15.50 -10.07 -7.88
CA VAL A 840 14.58 -11.17 -8.25
C VAL A 840 13.14 -10.71 -8.06
N TYR A 841 12.31 -10.98 -9.07
CA TYR A 841 10.86 -10.88 -8.99
C TYR A 841 10.26 -12.24 -8.59
N ASP A 842 9.74 -12.32 -7.36
CA ASP A 842 8.87 -13.43 -6.94
C ASP A 842 7.52 -13.35 -7.67
N ARG A 843 6.93 -14.53 -7.96
CA ARG A 843 5.58 -14.63 -8.51
C ARG A 843 4.58 -14.12 -7.48
N ASP A 844 3.57 -13.36 -7.93
CA ASP A 844 2.51 -12.90 -7.03
C ASP A 844 1.41 -13.96 -6.86
N THR A 845 0.59 -13.79 -5.83
CA THR A 845 -0.54 -14.66 -5.52
C THR A 845 -1.83 -14.02 -6.04
N PHE A 846 -2.66 -14.80 -6.73
CA PHE A 846 -3.96 -14.36 -7.24
C PHE A 846 -5.07 -15.30 -6.80
N GLY A 847 -6.23 -14.74 -6.52
CA GLY A 847 -7.46 -15.47 -6.26
C GLY A 847 -7.93 -16.27 -7.49
N TYR A 848 -8.63 -17.36 -7.24
CA TYR A 848 -9.42 -18.07 -8.25
C TYR A 848 -10.76 -18.55 -7.68
N THR A 849 -11.75 -18.74 -8.56
CA THR A 849 -13.10 -19.18 -8.20
C THR A 849 -13.38 -20.55 -8.79
N VAL A 850 -13.90 -21.48 -7.98
CA VAL A 850 -14.41 -22.77 -8.46
C VAL A 850 -15.94 -22.74 -8.47
N ASN A 851 -16.54 -22.97 -9.64
CA ASN A 851 -17.99 -23.04 -9.83
C ASN A 851 -18.41 -24.46 -10.21
N TYR A 852 -19.53 -24.94 -9.65
CA TYR A 852 -20.03 -26.29 -9.87
C TYR A 852 -21.33 -26.26 -10.69
N TYR A 853 -21.42 -27.10 -11.73
CA TYR A 853 -22.54 -27.14 -12.68
C TYR A 853 -23.03 -28.58 -12.93
N LYS A 854 -24.33 -28.75 -13.23
CA LYS A 854 -24.90 -29.98 -13.79
C LYS A 854 -24.91 -29.92 -15.32
N ASP A 855 -24.57 -31.02 -15.99
CA ASP A 855 -24.58 -31.29 -17.45
C ASP A 855 -23.75 -30.35 -18.35
N SER A 856 -23.79 -29.03 -18.19
CA SER A 856 -22.99 -28.03 -18.92
C SER A 856 -22.94 -26.67 -18.20
N VAL A 857 -21.94 -25.84 -18.46
CA VAL A 857 -21.85 -24.48 -17.90
C VAL A 857 -22.94 -23.56 -18.45
N SER A 858 -23.93 -23.24 -17.61
CA SER A 858 -24.90 -22.15 -17.75
C SER A 858 -25.52 -21.84 -16.38
N GLU A 859 -26.11 -20.67 -16.18
CA GLU A 859 -26.65 -20.31 -14.85
C GLU A 859 -27.88 -21.13 -14.42
N ASP A 860 -28.73 -21.58 -15.36
CA ASP A 860 -29.79 -22.59 -15.10
C ASP A 860 -29.22 -23.94 -14.61
N ASN A 861 -27.94 -24.16 -14.90
CA ASN A 861 -27.17 -25.35 -14.55
C ASN A 861 -26.23 -25.16 -13.37
N LYS A 862 -26.05 -23.95 -12.85
CA LYS A 862 -25.19 -23.69 -11.70
C LYS A 862 -25.79 -24.34 -10.45
N LEU A 863 -24.95 -25.04 -9.70
CA LEU A 863 -25.31 -25.69 -8.44
C LEU A 863 -24.94 -24.78 -7.27
N ASP A 864 -23.67 -24.42 -7.18
CA ASP A 864 -23.15 -23.39 -6.28
C ASP A 864 -21.74 -22.93 -6.72
N THR A 865 -21.19 -21.94 -6.03
CA THR A 865 -19.76 -21.58 -6.05
C THR A 865 -19.10 -22.12 -4.78
N ASP A 866 -17.82 -22.50 -4.85
CA ASP A 866 -17.07 -22.92 -3.67
C ASP A 866 -16.98 -21.76 -2.63
N PRO A 867 -17.44 -21.95 -1.38
CA PRO A 867 -17.36 -20.92 -0.35
C PRO A 867 -15.95 -20.74 0.22
N ALA A 868 -14.98 -21.61 -0.11
CA ALA A 868 -13.59 -21.41 0.26
C ALA A 868 -12.91 -20.38 -0.65
N SER A 869 -12.22 -19.40 -0.04
CA SER A 869 -11.33 -18.50 -0.77
C SER A 869 -10.10 -19.29 -1.23
N HIS A 870 -9.90 -19.36 -2.55
CA HIS A 870 -8.81 -20.07 -3.19
C HIS A 870 -7.79 -19.07 -3.75
N GLU A 871 -6.51 -19.31 -3.46
CA GLU A 871 -5.37 -18.49 -3.88
C GLU A 871 -4.26 -19.39 -4.45
N ALA A 872 -3.58 -18.93 -5.50
CA ALA A 872 -2.41 -19.61 -6.05
C ALA A 872 -1.43 -18.63 -6.70
N LEU A 873 -0.17 -19.03 -6.85
CA LEU A 873 0.85 -18.21 -7.50
C LEU A 873 0.56 -18.07 -9.00
N TYR A 874 0.83 -16.90 -9.57
CA TYR A 874 0.80 -16.64 -11.02
C TYR A 874 1.53 -17.73 -11.83
N ASP A 875 1.06 -18.05 -13.04
CA ASP A 875 1.64 -19.09 -13.93
C ASP A 875 1.63 -20.51 -13.32
N THR A 876 0.92 -20.73 -12.20
CA THR A 876 0.69 -22.08 -11.64
C THR A 876 -0.46 -22.76 -12.37
N VAL A 877 -0.30 -24.07 -12.66
CA VAL A 877 -1.30 -24.88 -13.34
C VAL A 877 -2.10 -25.69 -12.30
N ILE A 878 -3.35 -25.30 -12.10
CA ILE A 878 -4.36 -26.04 -11.32
C ILE A 878 -4.89 -27.20 -12.18
N LYS A 879 -5.00 -28.39 -11.61
CA LYS A 879 -5.46 -29.62 -12.26
C LYS A 879 -6.66 -30.22 -11.53
N SER A 880 -7.24 -31.27 -12.12
CA SER A 880 -8.33 -32.05 -11.55
C SER A 880 -8.00 -32.79 -10.24
N GLU A 881 -6.73 -32.82 -9.82
CA GLU A 881 -6.30 -33.36 -8.52
C GLU A 881 -6.17 -32.29 -7.42
N ASP A 882 -6.25 -31.01 -7.80
CA ASP A 882 -6.10 -29.85 -6.93
C ASP A 882 -7.47 -29.23 -6.53
N VAL A 883 -8.60 -29.86 -6.94
CA VAL A 883 -9.99 -29.37 -6.81
C VAL A 883 -10.92 -30.51 -6.37
N ASP A 884 -11.90 -30.27 -5.48
CA ASP A 884 -12.87 -31.29 -5.05
C ASP A 884 -13.95 -31.53 -6.12
N LEU A 885 -13.70 -32.53 -6.98
CA LEU A 885 -14.62 -32.99 -8.02
C LEU A 885 -15.89 -33.71 -7.48
N THR A 886 -16.21 -33.59 -6.20
CA THR A 886 -17.42 -34.15 -5.57
C THR A 886 -18.25 -33.13 -4.78
N MET A 887 -17.75 -31.91 -4.59
CA MET A 887 -18.46 -30.87 -3.85
C MET A 887 -19.74 -30.43 -4.58
N PHE A 888 -20.87 -30.40 -3.85
CA PHE A 888 -22.22 -30.16 -4.41
C PHE A 888 -22.71 -31.19 -5.46
N LYS A 889 -22.01 -32.30 -5.68
CA LYS A 889 -22.38 -33.33 -6.69
C LYS A 889 -23.79 -33.90 -6.42
N PRO A 890 -24.77 -33.76 -7.33
CA PRO A 890 -26.11 -34.29 -7.12
C PRO A 890 -26.17 -35.83 -7.15
N ASP A 891 -27.24 -36.39 -6.59
CA ASP A 891 -27.59 -37.81 -6.77
C ASP A 891 -27.99 -38.08 -8.23
N GLY A 892 -27.68 -39.29 -8.71
CA GLY A 892 -27.84 -39.65 -10.13
C GLY A 892 -26.75 -39.11 -11.07
N TYR A 893 -25.74 -38.37 -10.57
CA TYR A 893 -24.60 -37.88 -11.37
C TYR A 893 -23.28 -38.57 -11.00
N GLU A 894 -22.40 -38.68 -12.01
CA GLU A 894 -20.99 -39.08 -11.87
C GLU A 894 -20.14 -37.96 -11.24
N ALA A 895 -18.87 -38.25 -10.92
CA ALA A 895 -17.94 -37.23 -10.41
C ALA A 895 -17.67 -36.14 -11.46
N GLY A 896 -17.32 -34.95 -11.00
CA GLY A 896 -17.16 -33.77 -11.84
C GLY A 896 -15.90 -33.82 -12.68
N VAL A 897 -15.88 -33.05 -13.77
CA VAL A 897 -14.67 -32.79 -14.56
C VAL A 897 -14.51 -31.28 -14.74
N ILE A 898 -13.27 -30.78 -14.67
CA ILE A 898 -12.98 -29.39 -15.06
C ILE A 898 -13.19 -29.28 -16.57
N GLU A 899 -14.13 -28.44 -17.02
CA GLU A 899 -14.59 -28.38 -18.42
C GLU A 899 -13.46 -28.02 -19.39
N THR A 900 -12.56 -27.13 -18.96
CA THR A 900 -11.39 -26.66 -19.72
C THR A 900 -10.14 -27.52 -19.53
N GLY A 901 -10.17 -28.52 -18.65
CA GLY A 901 -9.02 -29.37 -18.30
C GLY A 901 -8.10 -28.72 -17.26
N ASN A 902 -6.84 -28.47 -17.62
CA ASN A 902 -5.88 -27.80 -16.74
C ASN A 902 -6.03 -26.27 -16.87
N PHE A 903 -6.06 -25.56 -15.75
CA PHE A 903 -6.22 -24.10 -15.71
C PHE A 903 -4.92 -23.42 -15.24
N THR A 904 -4.48 -22.33 -15.90
CA THR A 904 -3.28 -21.57 -15.48
C THR A 904 -3.70 -20.24 -14.85
N ILE A 905 -3.21 -19.97 -13.64
CA ILE A 905 -3.48 -18.73 -12.90
C ILE A 905 -2.91 -17.52 -13.63
N THR A 906 -3.79 -16.57 -13.95
CA THR A 906 -3.45 -15.28 -14.58
C THR A 906 -3.43 -14.15 -13.55
N ALA A 907 -2.95 -12.97 -13.94
CA ALA A 907 -2.94 -11.79 -13.08
C ALA A 907 -4.30 -11.07 -13.00
N ASN A 908 -5.31 -11.52 -13.74
CA ASN A 908 -6.67 -10.99 -13.71
C ASN A 908 -7.58 -12.01 -13.01
N GLU A 909 -7.95 -11.72 -11.77
CA GLU A 909 -8.73 -12.64 -10.92
C GLU A 909 -10.13 -12.94 -11.49
N ALA A 910 -10.74 -12.00 -12.22
CA ALA A 910 -12.02 -12.24 -12.90
C ALA A 910 -11.92 -13.24 -14.05
N ASN A 911 -10.72 -13.47 -14.60
CA ASN A 911 -10.47 -14.55 -15.57
C ASN A 911 -10.10 -15.88 -14.89
N ASN A 912 -9.75 -15.88 -13.59
CA ASN A 912 -9.31 -17.07 -12.85
C ASN A 912 -10.51 -17.91 -12.38
N VAL A 913 -11.28 -18.44 -13.33
CA VAL A 913 -12.53 -19.18 -13.08
C VAL A 913 -12.41 -20.62 -13.56
N ILE A 914 -12.61 -21.57 -12.65
CA ILE A 914 -12.58 -23.01 -12.89
C ILE A 914 -14.01 -23.55 -12.80
N ASN A 915 -14.50 -24.13 -13.89
CA ASN A 915 -15.85 -24.70 -13.95
C ASN A 915 -15.80 -26.23 -13.88
N VAL A 916 -16.35 -26.81 -12.81
CA VAL A 916 -16.51 -28.26 -12.62
C VAL A 916 -17.90 -28.65 -13.09
N VAL A 917 -17.98 -29.56 -14.07
CA VAL A 917 -19.24 -30.01 -14.66
C VAL A 917 -19.49 -31.48 -14.32
N TYR A 918 -20.62 -31.74 -13.65
CA TYR A 918 -21.15 -33.06 -13.38
C TYR A 918 -21.96 -33.59 -14.55
N LYS A 919 -21.90 -34.90 -14.81
CA LYS A 919 -22.70 -35.54 -15.88
C LYS A 919 -23.67 -36.56 -15.31
N THR A 920 -24.88 -36.56 -15.84
CA THR A 920 -25.92 -37.53 -15.55
C THR A 920 -25.39 -38.96 -15.79
N LYS A 921 -25.66 -39.88 -14.85
CA LYS A 921 -25.39 -41.33 -15.06
C LYS A 921 -26.19 -41.82 -16.26
N SER A 922 -25.61 -42.76 -17.00
CA SER A 922 -26.27 -43.39 -18.15
C SER A 922 -27.53 -44.18 -17.77
N ASP A 923 -28.42 -44.39 -18.75
CA ASP A 923 -29.55 -45.32 -18.62
C ASP A 923 -29.08 -46.73 -18.23
N VAL A 924 -29.92 -47.45 -17.49
CA VAL A 924 -29.68 -48.82 -17.02
C VAL A 924 -30.52 -49.82 -17.81
N ASP A 925 -29.91 -50.93 -18.25
CA ASP A 925 -30.64 -52.08 -18.79
C ASP A 925 -31.45 -52.78 -17.69
N TYR A 926 -32.66 -53.24 -18.02
CA TYR A 926 -33.48 -54.13 -17.19
C TYR A 926 -34.03 -55.30 -18.02
N THR A 927 -34.35 -56.40 -17.32
CA THR A 927 -34.99 -57.60 -17.91
C THR A 927 -36.21 -57.98 -17.07
N ILE A 928 -37.35 -58.25 -17.71
CA ILE A 928 -38.52 -58.87 -17.05
C ILE A 928 -38.69 -60.29 -17.60
N GLU A 929 -38.72 -61.29 -16.71
CA GLU A 929 -38.89 -62.70 -17.04
C GLU A 929 -40.18 -63.24 -16.43
N TYR A 930 -40.99 -63.94 -17.22
CA TYR A 930 -42.21 -64.59 -16.76
C TYR A 930 -41.99 -66.10 -16.74
N TYR A 931 -42.45 -66.76 -15.68
CA TYR A 931 -42.37 -68.19 -15.46
C TYR A 931 -43.72 -68.72 -14.99
N LYS A 932 -44.04 -69.96 -15.30
CA LYS A 932 -45.16 -70.66 -14.67
C LYS A 932 -44.71 -71.95 -14.01
N GLN A 933 -45.35 -72.29 -12.90
CA GLN A 933 -45.14 -73.59 -12.26
C GLN A 933 -45.80 -74.68 -13.09
N VAL A 934 -45.09 -75.80 -13.27
CA VAL A 934 -45.59 -77.02 -13.91
C VAL A 934 -45.37 -78.17 -12.95
N TYR A 935 -46.41 -78.96 -12.70
CA TYR A 935 -46.34 -80.16 -11.87
C TYR A 935 -45.96 -81.36 -12.73
N ASN A 936 -45.04 -82.19 -12.23
CA ASN A 936 -44.67 -83.46 -12.85
C ASN A 936 -45.12 -84.63 -11.97
N GLU A 937 -46.12 -85.36 -12.44
CA GLU A 937 -46.72 -86.52 -11.76
C GLU A 937 -45.73 -87.68 -11.57
N ASP A 938 -44.80 -87.90 -12.50
CA ASP A 938 -43.82 -89.01 -12.43
C ASP A 938 -42.80 -88.82 -11.28
N THR A 939 -42.63 -87.59 -10.78
CA THR A 939 -41.59 -87.22 -9.80
C THR A 939 -42.11 -86.54 -8.53
N ASP A 940 -43.40 -86.20 -8.44
CA ASP A 940 -44.00 -85.40 -7.36
C ASP A 940 -43.23 -84.09 -7.09
N THR A 941 -43.01 -83.32 -8.16
CA THR A 941 -42.25 -82.06 -8.10
C THR A 941 -42.88 -80.97 -8.95
N ILE A 942 -42.88 -79.75 -8.41
CA ILE A 942 -43.12 -78.52 -9.17
C ILE A 942 -41.79 -78.02 -9.76
N THR A 943 -41.80 -77.66 -11.04
CA THR A 943 -40.71 -76.95 -11.73
C THR A 943 -41.20 -75.65 -12.33
N GLU A 944 -40.33 -74.64 -12.44
CA GLU A 944 -40.66 -73.35 -13.06
C GLU A 944 -40.19 -73.31 -14.52
N GLU A 945 -41.13 -73.25 -15.46
CA GLU A 945 -40.86 -73.09 -16.88
C GLU A 945 -41.00 -71.62 -17.31
N MET A 946 -40.01 -71.07 -18.01
CA MET A 946 -40.08 -69.71 -18.56
C MET A 946 -41.13 -69.64 -19.67
N ILE A 947 -41.95 -68.59 -19.67
CA ILE A 947 -43.06 -68.39 -20.61
C ILE A 947 -42.97 -67.05 -21.35
N GLY A 948 -42.98 -67.12 -22.68
CA GLY A 948 -42.67 -65.97 -23.53
C GLY A 948 -41.17 -65.67 -23.60
N GLU A 949 -40.82 -64.63 -24.35
CA GLU A 949 -39.46 -64.11 -24.42
C GLU A 949 -39.23 -63.08 -23.29
N PRO A 950 -38.07 -63.06 -22.61
CA PRO A 950 -37.70 -62.00 -21.67
C PRO A 950 -37.81 -60.60 -22.26
N VAL A 951 -38.53 -59.70 -21.59
CA VAL A 951 -38.67 -58.30 -22.01
C VAL A 951 -37.43 -57.53 -21.58
N LYS A 952 -36.64 -57.04 -22.54
CA LYS A 952 -35.41 -56.27 -22.28
C LYS A 952 -35.51 -54.86 -22.83
N SER A 953 -35.14 -53.87 -22.03
CA SER A 953 -35.16 -52.45 -22.39
C SER A 953 -34.26 -51.66 -21.45
N THR A 954 -33.93 -50.42 -21.82
CA THR A 954 -33.33 -49.45 -20.90
C THR A 954 -34.40 -48.68 -20.12
N ALA A 955 -34.02 -48.17 -18.96
CA ALA A 955 -34.73 -47.18 -18.15
C ALA A 955 -33.73 -46.20 -17.52
N LYS A 956 -34.19 -45.06 -16.99
CA LYS A 956 -33.30 -44.15 -16.26
C LYS A 956 -32.85 -44.77 -14.93
N PHE A 957 -31.66 -44.41 -14.46
CA PHE A 957 -31.21 -44.70 -13.10
C PHE A 957 -32.27 -44.26 -12.06
N GLU A 958 -32.58 -45.12 -11.09
CA GLU A 958 -33.64 -44.95 -10.06
C GLU A 958 -35.09 -44.85 -10.56
N THR A 959 -35.40 -45.29 -11.80
CA THR A 959 -36.80 -45.42 -12.26
C THR A 959 -37.61 -46.34 -11.30
N PRO A 960 -38.72 -45.87 -10.70
CA PRO A 960 -39.57 -46.69 -9.84
C PRO A 960 -40.37 -47.73 -10.62
N ILE A 961 -40.67 -48.85 -9.95
CA ILE A 961 -41.45 -49.97 -10.48
C ILE A 961 -42.88 -49.92 -9.90
N GLU A 962 -43.89 -50.17 -10.73
CA GLU A 962 -45.29 -50.25 -10.33
C GLU A 962 -45.93 -51.53 -10.89
N TYR A 963 -46.47 -52.36 -10.00
CA TYR A 963 -47.18 -53.58 -10.39
C TYR A 963 -48.69 -53.32 -10.53
N ILE A 964 -49.26 -53.75 -11.65
CA ILE A 964 -50.71 -53.74 -11.91
C ILE A 964 -51.20 -55.15 -12.26
N GLN A 965 -52.51 -55.36 -12.31
CA GLN A 965 -53.11 -56.63 -12.75
C GLN A 965 -54.30 -56.35 -13.67
N SER A 966 -54.14 -56.65 -14.97
CA SER A 966 -55.22 -56.56 -15.96
C SER A 966 -56.07 -57.83 -16.04
N ASP A 967 -57.07 -57.83 -16.92
CA ASP A 967 -57.93 -58.98 -17.23
C ASP A 967 -57.27 -60.00 -18.19
N GLY A 968 -55.94 -59.93 -18.36
CA GLY A 968 -55.15 -60.82 -19.22
C GLY A 968 -55.29 -60.53 -20.73
N ALA A 969 -56.17 -59.61 -21.14
CA ALA A 969 -56.34 -59.23 -22.54
C ALA A 969 -55.28 -58.21 -23.02
N THR A 970 -54.59 -57.53 -22.10
CA THR A 970 -53.55 -56.55 -22.38
C THR A 970 -52.16 -57.04 -21.95
N ARG A 971 -51.13 -56.63 -22.70
CA ARG A 971 -49.72 -56.87 -22.36
C ARG A 971 -48.96 -55.56 -22.46
N PHE A 972 -48.67 -54.95 -21.32
CA PHE A 972 -47.87 -53.73 -21.25
C PHE A 972 -46.74 -53.90 -20.23
N ALA A 973 -45.51 -53.70 -20.73
CA ALA A 973 -44.40 -53.21 -19.94
C ALA A 973 -44.01 -51.89 -20.60
N THR A 974 -44.34 -50.76 -19.97
CA THR A 974 -44.20 -49.43 -20.55
C THR A 974 -43.79 -48.44 -19.48
N THR A 975 -42.88 -47.54 -19.83
CA THR A 975 -42.71 -46.29 -19.07
C THR A 975 -43.93 -45.40 -19.31
N GLY A 976 -44.54 -44.91 -18.24
CA GLY A 976 -45.67 -43.97 -18.34
C GLY A 976 -45.21 -42.58 -18.82
N GLU A 977 -46.15 -41.70 -19.17
CA GLU A 977 -45.83 -40.30 -19.59
C GLU A 977 -45.14 -39.46 -18.49
N THR A 978 -44.99 -39.98 -17.26
CA THR A 978 -44.07 -39.47 -16.23
C THR A 978 -43.38 -40.63 -15.47
N ASP A 979 -42.09 -40.82 -15.76
CA ASP A 979 -41.01 -41.27 -14.86
C ASP A 979 -41.13 -42.58 -14.05
N LYS A 980 -41.99 -43.54 -14.42
CA LYS A 980 -42.04 -44.89 -13.79
C LYS A 980 -42.24 -46.03 -14.79
N LEU A 981 -41.77 -47.23 -14.44
CA LEU A 981 -41.99 -48.48 -15.17
C LEU A 981 -43.20 -49.23 -14.60
N THR A 982 -44.27 -49.38 -15.38
CA THR A 982 -45.43 -50.18 -14.99
C THR A 982 -45.36 -51.59 -15.59
N ILE A 983 -45.61 -52.61 -14.77
CA ILE A 983 -45.52 -54.06 -15.11
C ILE A 983 -46.84 -54.75 -14.79
N ASP A 984 -47.39 -55.49 -15.76
CA ASP A 984 -48.70 -56.16 -15.65
C ASP A 984 -48.59 -57.64 -15.24
N LEU A 985 -48.95 -57.92 -13.98
CA LEU A 985 -49.03 -59.26 -13.39
C LEU A 985 -50.22 -60.09 -13.93
N GLY A 986 -51.12 -59.50 -14.71
CA GLY A 986 -52.19 -60.23 -15.42
C GLY A 986 -51.75 -60.81 -16.78
N ALA A 987 -50.61 -60.38 -17.33
CA ALA A 987 -50.25 -60.56 -18.74
C ALA A 987 -50.17 -62.02 -19.26
N TYR A 988 -50.00 -62.99 -18.36
CA TYR A 988 -50.03 -64.44 -18.65
C TYR A 988 -50.85 -65.24 -17.60
N LEU A 989 -51.75 -64.61 -16.84
CA LEU A 989 -52.58 -65.31 -15.86
C LEU A 989 -53.62 -66.19 -16.58
N GLU A 990 -53.39 -67.50 -16.63
CA GLU A 990 -54.30 -68.48 -17.22
C GLU A 990 -55.06 -69.30 -16.17
N ALA A 991 -56.16 -69.95 -16.56
CA ALA A 991 -56.97 -70.75 -15.64
C ALA A 991 -56.16 -71.96 -15.11
N GLY A 992 -56.30 -72.26 -13.82
CA GLY A 992 -55.48 -73.26 -13.13
C GLY A 992 -54.21 -72.70 -12.48
N TYR A 993 -54.07 -71.37 -12.41
CA TYR A 993 -53.02 -70.66 -11.67
C TYR A 993 -53.63 -69.65 -10.71
N LYS A 994 -52.94 -69.41 -9.60
CA LYS A 994 -53.37 -68.45 -8.57
C LYS A 994 -53.38 -67.03 -9.12
N SER A 995 -54.35 -66.22 -8.67
CA SER A 995 -54.39 -64.77 -8.93
C SER A 995 -53.30 -64.00 -8.19
N GLU A 996 -52.68 -64.58 -7.15
CA GLU A 996 -51.51 -64.04 -6.46
C GLU A 996 -50.25 -64.70 -7.01
N VAL A 997 -49.39 -63.90 -7.65
CA VAL A 997 -48.16 -64.35 -8.31
C VAL A 997 -46.93 -63.97 -7.49
N LEU A 998 -45.90 -64.81 -7.52
CA LEU A 998 -44.64 -64.53 -6.82
C LEU A 998 -43.77 -63.62 -7.69
N VAL A 999 -43.21 -62.55 -7.11
CA VAL A 999 -42.32 -61.62 -7.81
C VAL A 999 -41.01 -61.51 -7.03
N THR A 1000 -39.88 -61.54 -7.74
CA THR A 1000 -38.53 -61.35 -7.19
C THR A 1000 -37.73 -60.42 -8.11
N GLY A 1001 -37.05 -59.43 -7.53
CA GLY A 1001 -36.29 -58.40 -8.26
C GLY A 1001 -35.47 -57.55 -7.28
N PRO A 1002 -34.94 -56.38 -7.71
CA PRO A 1002 -34.04 -55.56 -6.90
C PRO A 1002 -34.70 -55.03 -5.63
N GLU A 1003 -33.98 -55.00 -4.52
CA GLU A 1003 -34.52 -54.70 -3.19
C GLU A 1003 -34.79 -53.18 -3.02
N GLY A 1004 -36.05 -52.76 -3.19
CA GLY A 1004 -36.50 -51.37 -2.93
C GLY A 1004 -37.24 -50.65 -4.06
N ASP A 1005 -38.02 -51.36 -4.88
CA ASP A 1005 -38.97 -50.81 -5.86
C ASP A 1005 -38.38 -49.87 -6.95
N LYS A 1006 -37.07 -49.90 -7.19
CA LYS A 1006 -36.35 -49.05 -8.15
C LYS A 1006 -35.32 -49.81 -8.98
N LEU A 1007 -35.13 -49.40 -10.23
CA LEU A 1007 -34.06 -49.88 -11.11
C LEU A 1007 -32.73 -49.15 -10.89
N GLY A 1008 -31.62 -49.87 -11.05
CA GLY A 1008 -30.25 -49.32 -11.09
C GLY A 1008 -29.46 -49.40 -9.78
N LEU A 1009 -30.05 -49.91 -8.70
CA LEU A 1009 -29.37 -50.10 -7.41
C LEU A 1009 -28.77 -51.52 -7.25
N GLU A 1010 -29.40 -52.53 -7.84
CA GLU A 1010 -29.00 -53.95 -7.77
C GLU A 1010 -29.21 -54.66 -9.13
N ASP A 1011 -29.44 -55.97 -9.15
CA ASP A 1011 -29.79 -56.73 -10.35
C ASP A 1011 -31.17 -56.32 -10.89
N ASN A 1012 -31.20 -55.73 -12.08
CA ASN A 1012 -32.40 -55.24 -12.75
C ASN A 1012 -33.22 -56.37 -13.42
N THR A 1013 -33.15 -57.60 -12.90
CA THR A 1013 -33.88 -58.76 -13.42
C THR A 1013 -35.12 -59.02 -12.56
N ILE A 1014 -36.29 -58.68 -13.10
CA ILE A 1014 -37.59 -58.83 -12.44
C ILE A 1014 -38.23 -60.14 -12.91
N LYS A 1015 -38.23 -61.15 -12.05
CA LYS A 1015 -38.81 -62.47 -12.31
C LYS A 1015 -40.20 -62.59 -11.68
N ILE A 1016 -41.18 -62.99 -12.49
CA ILE A 1016 -42.59 -63.19 -12.09
C ILE A 1016 -42.95 -64.65 -12.29
N VAL A 1017 -43.47 -65.31 -11.26
CA VAL A 1017 -43.84 -66.74 -11.27
C VAL A 1017 -45.33 -66.92 -10.99
N TYR A 1018 -46.07 -67.38 -12.00
CA TYR A 1018 -47.46 -67.82 -11.84
C TYR A 1018 -47.48 -69.17 -11.12
N GLN A 1019 -48.05 -69.19 -9.91
CA GLN A 1019 -48.14 -70.40 -9.09
C GLN A 1019 -49.29 -71.28 -9.53
N LEU A 1020 -49.07 -72.59 -9.61
CA LEU A 1020 -50.10 -73.53 -10.02
C LEU A 1020 -51.17 -73.68 -8.93
N GLU A 1021 -52.44 -73.71 -9.31
CA GLU A 1021 -53.57 -73.91 -8.41
C GLU A 1021 -53.67 -75.40 -8.01
N LYS A 1022 -54.30 -75.65 -6.86
CA LYS A 1022 -54.71 -76.98 -6.44
C LYS A 1022 -56.23 -77.11 -6.41
N TYR A 1023 -56.71 -78.30 -6.73
CA TYR A 1023 -58.12 -78.65 -6.65
C TYR A 1023 -58.30 -79.99 -5.94
N THR A 1024 -59.51 -80.25 -5.46
CA THR A 1024 -59.84 -81.45 -4.71
C THR A 1024 -60.41 -82.55 -5.61
N ILE A 1025 -59.92 -83.78 -5.44
CA ILE A 1025 -60.54 -85.01 -5.93
C ILE A 1025 -61.25 -85.64 -4.74
N THR A 1026 -62.58 -85.64 -4.74
CA THR A 1026 -63.40 -86.33 -3.74
C THR A 1026 -63.92 -87.63 -4.32
N THR A 1027 -63.44 -88.77 -3.83
CA THR A 1027 -63.99 -90.08 -4.19
C THR A 1027 -65.12 -90.41 -3.21
N GLU A 1028 -66.37 -90.29 -3.67
CA GLU A 1028 -67.57 -90.71 -2.95
C GLU A 1028 -67.88 -92.17 -3.26
N TYR A 1029 -68.33 -92.93 -2.27
CA TYR A 1029 -68.72 -94.34 -2.42
C TYR A 1029 -70.22 -94.49 -2.22
N TYR A 1030 -70.87 -95.24 -3.11
CA TYR A 1030 -72.31 -95.45 -3.14
C TYR A 1030 -72.64 -96.94 -3.12
N PHE A 1031 -73.58 -97.34 -2.27
CA PHE A 1031 -74.07 -98.71 -2.15
C PHE A 1031 -75.58 -98.72 -2.36
N ASP A 1032 -76.05 -99.44 -3.37
CA ASP A 1032 -77.48 -99.48 -3.76
C ASP A 1032 -78.09 -98.05 -3.93
N ASP A 1033 -77.30 -97.15 -4.52
CA ASP A 1033 -77.59 -95.73 -4.82
C ASP A 1033 -77.65 -94.77 -3.58
N GLU A 1034 -77.32 -95.20 -2.35
CA GLU A 1034 -77.07 -94.32 -1.18
C GLU A 1034 -75.55 -94.10 -0.93
N ILE A 1035 -75.15 -92.89 -0.50
CA ILE A 1035 -73.74 -92.52 -0.24
C ILE A 1035 -73.25 -92.98 1.16
N ASP A 1036 -72.03 -93.50 1.23
CA ASP A 1036 -71.29 -93.72 2.48
C ASP A 1036 -70.23 -92.62 2.69
N ASP A 1037 -70.62 -91.55 3.39
CA ASP A 1037 -69.74 -90.45 3.79
C ASP A 1037 -68.51 -90.90 4.63
N SER A 1038 -68.53 -92.10 5.23
CA SER A 1038 -67.40 -92.63 5.99
C SER A 1038 -66.35 -93.32 5.13
N MET A 1039 -66.70 -93.72 3.90
CA MET A 1039 -65.75 -94.17 2.89
C MET A 1039 -65.29 -93.03 1.97
N THR A 1040 -66.00 -91.90 1.94
CA THR A 1040 -65.65 -90.74 1.09
C THR A 1040 -64.26 -90.18 1.45
N THR A 1041 -63.37 -90.08 0.45
CA THR A 1041 -62.00 -89.56 0.61
C THR A 1041 -61.74 -88.37 -0.30
N THR A 1042 -61.31 -87.24 0.28
CA THR A 1042 -60.87 -86.05 -0.46
C THR A 1042 -59.34 -85.93 -0.43
N THR A 1043 -58.73 -85.72 -1.59
CA THR A 1043 -57.30 -85.39 -1.72
C THR A 1043 -57.12 -84.11 -2.55
N GLU A 1044 -56.15 -83.27 -2.17
CA GLU A 1044 -55.72 -82.16 -3.03
C GLU A 1044 -54.74 -82.67 -4.09
N GLN A 1045 -54.92 -82.24 -5.33
CA GLN A 1045 -53.97 -82.44 -6.42
C GLN A 1045 -53.81 -81.15 -7.24
N TYR A 1046 -52.71 -81.06 -7.98
CA TYR A 1046 -52.37 -79.90 -8.79
C TYR A 1046 -53.24 -79.81 -10.06
N PHE A 1047 -53.50 -78.60 -10.56
CA PHE A 1047 -54.18 -78.42 -11.85
C PHE A 1047 -53.54 -79.24 -12.98
N ALA A 1048 -54.39 -79.74 -13.89
CA ALA A 1048 -54.08 -80.64 -14.99
C ALA A 1048 -53.56 -82.05 -14.62
N THR A 1049 -53.40 -82.38 -13.32
CA THR A 1049 -53.05 -83.75 -12.86
C THR A 1049 -54.04 -84.79 -13.39
N THR A 1050 -53.53 -85.95 -13.79
CA THR A 1050 -54.32 -87.08 -14.30
C THR A 1050 -55.19 -87.68 -13.20
N ILE A 1051 -56.49 -87.78 -13.47
CA ILE A 1051 -57.46 -88.43 -12.60
C ILE A 1051 -57.37 -89.92 -12.86
N ASN A 1052 -56.40 -90.55 -12.22
CA ASN A 1052 -56.06 -91.97 -12.37
C ASN A 1052 -57.28 -92.88 -12.15
N GLU A 1053 -57.37 -93.97 -12.94
CA GLU A 1053 -58.41 -94.99 -12.74
C GLU A 1053 -58.30 -95.60 -11.33
N LEU A 1054 -59.26 -95.26 -10.48
CA LEU A 1054 -59.43 -95.86 -9.17
C LEU A 1054 -59.74 -97.36 -9.37
N THR A 1055 -58.84 -98.23 -8.91
CA THR A 1055 -59.14 -99.67 -8.79
C THR A 1055 -60.02 -99.87 -7.56
N PRO A 1056 -61.33 -100.14 -7.70
CA PRO A 1056 -62.23 -100.12 -6.55
C PRO A 1056 -62.01 -101.35 -5.69
N ALA A 1057 -62.02 -101.19 -4.37
CA ALA A 1057 -61.82 -102.30 -3.44
C ALA A 1057 -62.96 -103.34 -3.59
N ALA A 1058 -62.63 -104.63 -3.55
CA ALA A 1058 -63.65 -105.67 -3.57
C ALA A 1058 -64.42 -105.67 -2.23
N VAL A 1059 -65.67 -105.19 -2.25
CA VAL A 1059 -66.55 -105.16 -1.06
C VAL A 1059 -67.35 -106.46 -0.97
N GLU A 1060 -67.28 -107.14 0.17
CA GLU A 1060 -67.92 -108.46 0.33
C GLU A 1060 -69.46 -108.36 0.27
N GLY A 1061 -70.09 -109.21 -0.56
CA GLY A 1061 -71.52 -109.20 -0.83
C GLY A 1061 -71.96 -108.32 -2.01
N TYR A 1062 -71.08 -107.47 -2.53
CA TYR A 1062 -71.36 -106.52 -3.60
C TYR A 1062 -70.47 -106.76 -4.84
N GLU A 1063 -71.04 -106.58 -6.03
CA GLU A 1063 -70.28 -106.34 -7.26
C GLU A 1063 -70.19 -104.84 -7.56
N LEU A 1064 -69.11 -104.44 -8.22
CA LEU A 1064 -68.95 -103.07 -8.73
C LEU A 1064 -69.94 -102.87 -9.89
N ALA A 1065 -70.83 -101.89 -9.77
CA ALA A 1065 -71.83 -101.60 -10.80
C ALA A 1065 -71.31 -100.57 -11.81
N THR A 1066 -70.86 -99.41 -11.34
CA THR A 1066 -70.27 -98.33 -12.16
C THR A 1066 -69.30 -97.50 -11.33
N VAL A 1067 -68.17 -97.10 -11.92
CA VAL A 1067 -67.43 -95.92 -11.44
C VAL A 1067 -67.78 -94.77 -12.38
N GLU A 1068 -68.40 -93.73 -11.84
CA GLU A 1068 -68.65 -92.49 -12.55
C GLU A 1068 -67.48 -91.53 -12.25
N TYR A 1069 -66.56 -91.45 -13.21
CA TYR A 1069 -65.52 -90.43 -13.22
C TYR A 1069 -66.12 -89.08 -13.66
N PRO A 1070 -65.51 -87.94 -13.28
CA PRO A 1070 -65.81 -86.66 -13.92
C PRO A 1070 -65.57 -86.76 -15.43
N GLY A 1071 -66.29 -85.94 -16.22
CA GLY A 1071 -66.26 -85.99 -17.69
C GLY A 1071 -64.96 -85.53 -18.38
N SER A 1072 -63.84 -85.52 -17.66
CA SER A 1072 -62.49 -85.22 -18.14
C SER A 1072 -61.49 -85.99 -17.28
N ASP A 1073 -60.54 -86.66 -17.91
CA ASP A 1073 -59.53 -87.52 -17.25
C ASP A 1073 -58.41 -86.70 -16.56
N THR A 1074 -58.55 -85.37 -16.49
CA THR A 1074 -57.57 -84.42 -15.95
C THR A 1074 -58.25 -83.35 -15.08
N LEU A 1075 -57.55 -82.98 -14.01
CA LEU A 1075 -58.07 -82.14 -12.94
C LEU A 1075 -58.13 -80.66 -13.33
N SER A 1076 -59.33 -80.16 -13.62
CA SER A 1076 -59.58 -78.79 -14.11
C SER A 1076 -60.41 -77.91 -13.17
N GLY A 1077 -60.69 -78.41 -11.97
CA GLY A 1077 -61.49 -77.80 -10.91
C GLY A 1077 -61.72 -78.86 -9.80
N ASP A 1078 -62.49 -78.55 -8.77
CA ASP A 1078 -62.91 -79.57 -7.79
C ASP A 1078 -63.81 -80.62 -8.49
N VAL A 1079 -63.52 -81.90 -8.26
CA VAL A 1079 -64.20 -83.02 -8.93
C VAL A 1079 -64.60 -84.12 -7.95
N THR A 1080 -65.68 -84.81 -8.31
CA THR A 1080 -66.17 -85.98 -7.60
C THR A 1080 -66.08 -87.23 -8.48
N ILE A 1081 -65.47 -88.29 -7.97
CA ILE A 1081 -65.55 -89.66 -8.53
C ILE A 1081 -66.60 -90.40 -7.71
N LYS A 1082 -67.56 -91.09 -8.34
CA LYS A 1082 -68.60 -91.87 -7.64
C LYS A 1082 -68.45 -93.36 -7.91
N VAL A 1083 -68.13 -94.12 -6.87
CA VAL A 1083 -67.94 -95.57 -6.94
C VAL A 1083 -69.23 -96.26 -6.50
N ASN A 1084 -70.02 -96.76 -7.45
CA ASN A 1084 -71.31 -97.38 -7.20
C ASN A 1084 -71.21 -98.91 -7.17
N TYR A 1085 -71.66 -99.52 -6.08
CA TYR A 1085 -71.75 -100.98 -5.89
C TYR A 1085 -73.21 -101.45 -5.83
N LYS A 1086 -73.47 -102.68 -6.33
CA LYS A 1086 -74.79 -103.36 -6.28
C LYS A 1086 -74.62 -104.86 -5.92
N LYS A 1087 -75.65 -105.52 -5.40
CA LYS A 1087 -75.57 -106.91 -4.89
C LYS A 1087 -75.50 -108.02 -5.96
N LEU A 1088 -74.89 -109.14 -5.57
CA LEU A 1088 -74.79 -110.42 -6.32
C LEU A 1088 -75.88 -111.44 -5.88
N VAL A 1089 -76.48 -112.19 -6.82
CA VAL A 1089 -77.70 -113.03 -6.59
C VAL A 1089 -77.65 -114.39 -7.36
N VAL A 1090 -78.58 -115.33 -7.07
CA VAL A 1090 -79.03 -116.55 -7.84
C VAL A 1090 -78.48 -117.92 -7.32
N PRO A 1091 -79.30 -119.01 -7.13
CA PRO A 1091 -80.76 -119.12 -6.93
C PRO A 1091 -81.29 -120.24 -5.95
N GLU A 1092 -82.56 -120.13 -5.52
CA GLU A 1092 -83.53 -121.25 -5.49
C GLU A 1092 -84.91 -120.72 -5.96
N VAL A 1093 -85.90 -121.58 -6.27
CA VAL A 1093 -86.99 -121.21 -7.20
C VAL A 1093 -88.11 -120.34 -6.59
N ALA A 1094 -88.05 -119.05 -6.91
CA ALA A 1094 -89.13 -118.04 -7.00
C ALA A 1094 -89.77 -117.53 -5.68
N ALA A 1095 -89.84 -116.21 -5.42
CA ALA A 1095 -89.32 -115.06 -6.17
C ALA A 1095 -89.14 -113.79 -5.29
N ASP A 1096 -88.40 -112.82 -5.82
CA ASP A 1096 -88.25 -111.40 -5.46
C ASP A 1096 -87.44 -110.99 -4.18
N GLU A 1097 -86.15 -110.76 -4.43
CA GLU A 1097 -85.22 -109.69 -3.92
C GLU A 1097 -84.82 -109.59 -2.42
N ASP A 1098 -83.71 -108.88 -2.14
CA ASP A 1098 -82.59 -109.45 -1.35
C ASP A 1098 -81.98 -108.60 -0.21
N THR A 1099 -81.65 -109.31 0.89
CA THR A 1099 -80.72 -109.04 2.01
C THR A 1099 -80.79 -107.76 2.86
N VAL A 1100 -80.69 -108.00 4.18
CA VAL A 1100 -80.62 -107.04 5.30
C VAL A 1100 -79.20 -107.11 5.92
N VAL A 1101 -78.93 -106.28 6.95
CA VAL A 1101 -77.70 -106.23 7.78
C VAL A 1101 -76.49 -105.64 7.00
N ALA A 1102 -75.70 -104.65 7.45
CA ALA A 1102 -75.20 -104.27 8.79
C ALA A 1102 -74.34 -105.39 9.43
N PRO A 1103 -73.70 -105.23 10.62
CA PRO A 1103 -73.54 -104.03 11.45
C PRO A 1103 -72.09 -103.81 11.98
N VAL A 1104 -71.90 -102.75 12.79
CA VAL A 1104 -71.05 -102.71 14.02
C VAL A 1104 -69.54 -103.04 13.94
N ALA A 1105 -68.63 -102.32 14.60
CA ALA A 1105 -68.61 -101.00 15.28
C ALA A 1105 -67.16 -100.78 15.78
N ASP A 1106 -66.99 -99.78 16.66
CA ASP A 1106 -66.11 -99.82 17.83
C ASP A 1106 -64.57 -99.82 17.64
N THR A 1107 -63.80 -99.16 18.52
CA THR A 1107 -63.96 -97.95 19.35
C THR A 1107 -62.57 -97.70 19.99
N VAL A 1108 -62.36 -96.54 20.62
CA VAL A 1108 -61.13 -96.23 21.41
C VAL A 1108 -59.88 -96.17 20.47
N VAL A 1109 -58.78 -95.44 20.69
CA VAL A 1109 -58.12 -94.95 21.90
C VAL A 1109 -57.47 -93.57 21.62
N ALA A 1110 -57.79 -92.57 22.45
CA ALA A 1110 -56.82 -91.51 22.79
C ALA A 1110 -56.00 -92.04 23.98
N PRO A 1111 -54.66 -91.79 24.08
CA PRO A 1111 -54.24 -90.53 24.72
C PRO A 1111 -52.79 -90.01 24.49
N ILE A 1112 -52.52 -88.82 25.06
CA ILE A 1112 -51.28 -88.40 25.77
C ILE A 1112 -49.97 -88.05 24.99
N ALA A 1113 -49.61 -86.75 25.11
CA ALA A 1113 -48.25 -86.14 25.30
C ALA A 1113 -47.17 -86.33 24.21
N GLU A 1114 -46.03 -85.61 24.16
CA GLU A 1114 -45.37 -84.54 24.99
C GLU A 1114 -44.43 -83.73 24.03
N VAL A 1115 -43.79 -82.57 24.29
CA VAL A 1115 -43.38 -81.75 25.46
C VAL A 1115 -43.30 -80.25 25.04
N ALA A 1116 -43.22 -79.32 26.01
CA ALA A 1116 -42.82 -77.89 25.91
C ALA A 1116 -43.81 -76.91 25.23
N ALA A 1117 -44.12 -75.70 25.73
CA ALA A 1117 -43.35 -74.64 26.42
C ALA A 1117 -42.57 -73.72 25.42
N ASP A 1118 -42.59 -72.38 25.55
CA ASP A 1118 -43.17 -71.52 26.60
C ASP A 1118 -43.59 -70.13 26.04
N GLU A 1119 -43.83 -69.19 26.97
CA GLU A 1119 -43.93 -67.72 26.87
C GLU A 1119 -43.05 -67.07 25.75
N ASP A 1120 -43.33 -65.87 25.23
CA ASP A 1120 -43.84 -64.68 25.91
C ASP A 1120 -44.39 -63.60 24.93
N SER A 1121 -45.24 -62.68 25.41
CA SER A 1121 -45.49 -61.35 24.82
C SER A 1121 -46.20 -60.39 25.79
N VAL A 1122 -45.73 -60.30 27.04
CA VAL A 1122 -46.29 -59.40 28.06
C VAL A 1122 -45.64 -58.00 28.03
N SER A 1123 -46.46 -56.97 28.27
CA SER A 1123 -46.05 -55.56 28.38
C SER A 1123 -45.25 -55.24 29.66
N GLY A 1124 -44.26 -54.34 29.57
CA GLY A 1124 -43.53 -53.88 30.77
C GLY A 1124 -42.79 -52.54 30.61
N GLU A 1125 -43.43 -51.44 31.02
CA GLU A 1125 -42.68 -50.39 31.73
C GLU A 1125 -42.21 -50.94 33.09
N ILE A 1126 -41.17 -50.34 33.70
CA ILE A 1126 -41.11 -49.87 35.11
C ILE A 1126 -39.65 -49.75 35.62
N THR A 1127 -39.23 -48.49 35.85
CA THR A 1127 -38.25 -47.96 36.84
C THR A 1127 -36.97 -48.71 37.25
N GLY A 1128 -35.83 -48.00 37.34
CA GLY A 1128 -34.60 -48.52 37.99
C GLY A 1128 -33.55 -47.47 38.35
N THR A 1129 -33.75 -46.75 39.46
CA THR A 1129 -32.85 -45.70 40.02
C THR A 1129 -31.44 -46.16 40.42
N SER A 1130 -30.41 -45.32 40.22
CA SER A 1130 -29.36 -45.10 41.24
C SER A 1130 -28.49 -43.85 40.97
N ASP A 1131 -28.01 -43.22 42.04
CA ASP A 1131 -27.20 -41.99 42.06
C ASP A 1131 -25.66 -42.24 42.08
N SER A 1132 -24.91 -41.16 41.82
CA SER A 1132 -23.56 -40.86 42.34
C SER A 1132 -22.26 -41.49 41.76
N ASN A 1133 -21.39 -40.58 41.29
CA ASN A 1133 -19.94 -40.43 41.57
C ASN A 1133 -19.04 -41.68 41.76
N ALA A 1134 -17.97 -41.81 40.96
CA ALA A 1134 -16.67 -41.13 41.21
C ALA A 1134 -15.52 -41.64 40.31
N ASN A 1135 -14.38 -40.91 40.31
CA ASN A 1135 -13.00 -41.39 40.11
C ASN A 1135 -12.52 -41.78 38.67
N VAL A 1136 -11.29 -41.47 38.20
CA VAL A 1136 -10.20 -40.60 38.76
C VAL A 1136 -9.08 -40.28 37.73
N ILE A 1137 -8.60 -39.01 37.65
CA ILE A 1137 -7.19 -38.56 37.28
C ILE A 1137 -6.68 -38.84 35.83
N TYR A 1138 -5.70 -38.17 35.19
CA TYR A 1138 -4.73 -37.06 35.45
C TYR A 1138 -4.95 -35.95 34.36
N SER A 1139 -5.16 -34.66 34.63
CA SER A 1139 -4.18 -33.54 34.81
C SER A 1139 -3.11 -33.39 33.69
N ILE A 1140 -2.67 -32.20 33.21
CA ILE A 1140 -2.82 -30.77 33.62
C ILE A 1140 -2.48 -29.88 32.37
N ALA A 1141 -3.21 -28.82 31.97
CA ALA A 1141 -3.16 -27.38 32.41
C ALA A 1141 -1.87 -26.61 32.02
N LEU A 1142 -1.81 -25.27 31.81
CA LEU A 1142 -2.72 -24.08 31.70
C LEU A 1142 -1.89 -23.03 30.86
N MET A 1143 -2.37 -21.99 30.14
CA MET A 1143 -3.12 -20.78 30.54
C MET A 1143 -2.39 -19.92 31.62
N LEU A 1144 -2.58 -18.60 31.82
CA LEU A 1144 -3.66 -17.65 31.48
C LEU A 1144 -3.17 -16.16 31.54
N LEU A 1145 -4.10 -15.19 31.47
CA LEU A 1145 -3.90 -13.74 31.51
C LEU A 1145 -4.34 -13.08 32.85
N ALA A 1146 -3.66 -11.99 33.23
CA ALA A 1146 -4.09 -10.84 34.06
C ALA A 1146 -4.55 -10.99 35.55
N GLY A 1147 -4.18 -10.03 36.42
CA GLY A 1147 -4.87 -9.79 37.71
C GLY A 1147 -4.17 -8.97 38.84
N CYS A 1148 -4.71 -7.78 39.16
CA CYS A 1148 -4.85 -7.15 40.51
C CYS A 1148 -3.64 -6.75 41.43
N VAL A 1149 -3.19 -5.49 41.28
CA VAL A 1149 -3.31 -4.36 42.26
C VAL A 1149 -2.96 -4.51 43.78
N ALA A 1150 -1.89 -3.80 44.18
CA ALA A 1150 -1.62 -3.01 45.42
C ALA A 1150 -1.46 -3.62 46.85
N VAL A 1151 -0.40 -3.19 47.57
CA VAL A 1151 -0.49 -2.29 48.77
C VAL A 1151 0.89 -1.73 49.25
N VAL A 1152 1.01 -0.40 49.25
CA VAL A 1152 1.77 0.55 50.14
C VAL A 1152 3.08 0.12 50.86
N SER A 1153 4.22 0.79 50.57
CA SER A 1153 5.03 1.56 51.57
C SER A 1153 6.35 2.23 51.09
N PHE A 1154 6.51 3.53 51.42
CA PHE A 1154 7.71 4.29 51.84
C PHE A 1154 8.98 4.55 50.94
N LYS A 1155 9.09 5.84 50.55
CA LYS A 1155 10.19 6.83 50.79
C LYS A 1155 11.46 6.93 49.90
N LYS A 1156 11.62 8.17 49.36
CA LYS A 1156 12.85 9.01 49.20
C LYS A 1156 13.98 8.49 48.27
N SER A 1157 14.44 9.18 47.21
CA SER A 1157 14.63 10.60 46.83
C SER A 1157 15.95 11.27 47.28
N SER A 1158 16.89 11.32 46.35
CA SER A 1158 17.65 12.48 45.84
C SER A 1158 17.77 12.29 44.30
N LYS A 1159 18.04 13.25 43.39
CA LYS A 1159 18.93 14.44 43.36
C LYS A 1159 20.41 14.08 43.52
N GLU A 1160 21.36 14.69 42.80
CA GLU A 1160 21.35 15.92 41.98
C GLU A 1160 22.19 15.77 40.69
N GLU A 1161 22.02 16.71 39.75
CA GLU A 1161 22.97 17.19 38.69
C GLU A 1161 23.60 16.19 37.69
N ASN A 1162 23.75 16.51 36.39
CA ASN A 1162 23.39 17.72 35.61
C ASN A 1162 22.30 17.41 34.57
#